data_AF-A0A0P7GB36-F1
#
_entry.id   AF-A0A0P7GB36-F1
#
_cell.length_a   1.000
_cell.length_b   1.000
_cell.length_c   1.000
_cell.angle_alpha   90.00
_cell.angle_beta   90.00
_cell.angle_gamma   90.00
#
_symmetry.space_group_name_H-M   'P 1'
#
loop_
_entity.id
_entity.type
_entity.pdbx_description
1 polymer ?
#
loop_
_entity_poly.entity_id
_entity_poly.type
_entity_poly.pdbx_seq_one_letter_code
_entity_poly.pdbx_strand_id
1 'polypeptide(L)'
;MVWLFDAPDAEVAAPEMLDEYEQIADSGSVDVRVFDEEPAMLDAFVEYIEETNPDVLTGWNFEDFDMPYVLDRLEMVDPSTEYDLDIDRLSRVDEVWRSDWGGPDVKGRVVFDLLYGYKQIVIKELESFRLDAIGERELDVGKEHYSGDIGDLWEQDPEQLLEYNLRDVELCVEIDRKQSVIAFWDEVRSFVGCKLEDAPTAGDAVDMYVLHKAYGEFGLPSKGQQEAAEEFEGGAVFEPISGVKENVTVLDLKSLYPMSMATINSSPETKVDPEEYDGETYHAPDGTHFRKEPDGIMREMIDELLTEREEKKELRDQHDPDSEAYERYDRQQGGVKVIMNCFTPDTDVLTPDGVRNIRDLEVGDDVYSLDPDTEEMEVKSVEETHAYPDYEGELVDIETSKIDFSVTPNHRMLVRKNETNGITEDGYSFVEAGDLDRATNYELPHDWSTEHGDDLGEVDLVDYLDGDYEVWVRPEVHGHTFAAELGYYPDTVLKNDVGEEGYVFDAEAYAEHREYIESVCERSFVHRESGRKWIPRTFDGDDFLDLLAWYVTEGNVYTSEEKQFGEKLRGSATTIQIAQQPAMADGGDDDHAAIGDLLDRMGFNYYADENGYQFTSRLLGETLERLCGGHSFEKQLPEFIFGLSERQKRRFLDTLVAGDGDRQPNSWRYTTSSDRLRDDVLRLCTHLGLTASYGENSGSWRIYVDEGSKNTLRMHRSGSTSTADDGVYCVTVADNHSLLAGRNGTFQFVGQSLYGVSGWDRFRLYDTEGAAAVTATGREVIEFTETASEEIGHEVAYGDTDSVMLSLGEQISKEEAIEQSFGIEEHINERYDDFARDELNAESHRFEIEFEKLYRRFFQAGKKKRYAGHIVWKEGKDVDDIDITGFEYKRSDIAPVTKRVQKAVIDMIVRGGELDDVKEYLHDEITTFEEGDADLEEVGIPGGIGKRLDAYDTDTAQVRGAKYANLLLGTNFQRGSKPKRLYLKKVHPEFWQRMENEHGFDPQTDPLYREFKRDPDVICFEYAEEVPDEFEIDWPKMLDKTLKGPIERVIEALGLSWDEVKSGQEQTGLGQWA
;
A
#
# COMPACT_ATOMS: atom_id res chain seq x y z
N MET A 1 -23.74 25.76 21.68
CA MET A 1 -23.23 26.83 22.57
C MET A 1 -21.82 27.11 22.09
N VAL A 2 -21.49 28.37 21.84
CA VAL A 2 -20.21 28.76 21.22
C VAL A 2 -19.49 29.78 22.11
N TRP A 3 -18.17 29.73 22.09
CA TRP A 3 -17.29 30.43 23.02
C TRP A 3 -16.25 31.22 22.22
N LEU A 4 -16.08 32.49 22.54
CA LEU A 4 -15.19 33.40 21.81
C LEU A 4 -14.37 34.24 22.78
N PHE A 5 -13.05 34.20 22.61
CA PHE A 5 -12.15 35.23 23.13
C PHE A 5 -12.10 36.36 22.08
N ASP A 6 -12.43 37.60 22.48
CA ASP A 6 -12.49 38.75 21.57
C ASP A 6 -11.07 39.12 21.09
N ALA A 7 -10.90 39.40 19.79
CA ALA A 7 -9.56 39.48 19.21
C ALA A 7 -8.80 40.75 19.68
N PRO A 8 -7.53 40.66 20.12
CA PRO A 8 -6.79 41.80 20.68
C PRO A 8 -6.65 43.03 19.76
N ASP A 9 -6.68 42.80 18.44
CA ASP A 9 -6.59 43.82 17.39
C ASP A 9 -7.84 43.82 16.46
N ALA A 10 -8.99 43.33 16.93
CA ALA A 10 -10.24 43.19 16.17
C ALA A 10 -10.66 44.44 15.35
N GLU A 11 -11.03 44.23 14.08
CA GLU A 11 -11.57 45.28 13.20
C GLU A 11 -13.08 45.51 13.41
N VAL A 12 -13.80 44.48 13.85
CA VAL A 12 -15.24 44.49 14.15
C VAL A 12 -15.50 44.15 15.63
N ALA A 13 -16.76 44.02 16.04
CA ALA A 13 -17.11 43.63 17.41
C ALA A 13 -17.71 42.22 17.40
N ALA A 14 -17.34 41.39 18.39
CA ALA A 14 -17.90 40.07 18.60
C ALA A 14 -19.45 40.05 18.63
N PRO A 15 -20.10 39.01 18.08
CA PRO A 15 -21.56 38.91 18.01
C PRO A 15 -22.20 38.65 19.38
N GLU A 16 -23.38 39.23 19.64
CA GLU A 16 -24.18 38.94 20.84
C GLU A 16 -25.06 37.68 20.67
N MET A 17 -25.43 37.32 19.43
CA MET A 17 -26.25 36.15 19.06
C MET A 17 -25.97 35.82 17.57
N LEU A 18 -26.19 34.57 17.15
CA LEU A 18 -26.22 34.16 15.74
C LEU A 18 -27.69 34.07 15.29
N ASP A 19 -28.22 35.17 14.72
CA ASP A 19 -29.64 35.32 14.37
C ASP A 19 -29.97 34.85 12.93
N GLU A 20 -28.96 34.69 12.06
CA GLU A 20 -29.15 34.28 10.64
C GLU A 20 -28.67 32.83 10.33
N TYR A 21 -27.97 32.15 11.23
CA TYR A 21 -27.53 30.74 11.10
C TYR A 21 -28.68 29.71 10.95
N GLU A 22 -28.72 28.96 9.84
CA GLU A 22 -29.65 27.84 9.64
C GLU A 22 -29.02 26.49 10.07
N GLN A 23 -29.40 26.00 11.26
CA GLN A 23 -28.98 24.71 11.83
C GLN A 23 -29.37 23.51 10.96
N ILE A 24 -28.54 22.45 10.93
CA ILE A 24 -28.86 21.20 10.21
C ILE A 24 -30.14 20.55 10.76
N ALA A 25 -30.33 20.57 12.09
CA ALA A 25 -31.52 20.12 12.78
C ALA A 25 -31.90 21.10 13.91
N ASP A 26 -33.19 21.41 14.06
CA ASP A 26 -33.71 22.35 15.07
C ASP A 26 -33.41 21.88 16.51
N SER A 27 -32.27 22.33 17.05
CA SER A 27 -31.75 21.98 18.36
C SER A 27 -32.10 23.01 19.46
N GLY A 28 -32.59 24.17 19.06
CA GLY A 28 -32.93 25.31 19.93
C GLY A 28 -32.04 26.53 19.69
N SER A 29 -32.04 27.47 20.63
CA SER A 29 -31.27 28.72 20.52
C SER A 29 -29.79 28.54 20.85
N VAL A 30 -28.90 29.06 20.01
CA VAL A 30 -27.45 29.10 20.29
C VAL A 30 -27.16 30.08 21.44
N ASP A 31 -26.49 29.61 22.49
CA ASP A 31 -25.90 30.44 23.55
C ASP A 31 -24.48 30.85 23.12
N VAL A 32 -24.24 32.15 22.94
CA VAL A 32 -22.97 32.76 22.52
C VAL A 32 -22.29 33.40 23.74
N ARG A 33 -21.02 33.10 23.98
CA ARG A 33 -20.27 33.57 25.15
C ARG A 33 -18.97 34.24 24.74
N VAL A 34 -18.90 35.56 24.91
CA VAL A 34 -17.73 36.39 24.59
C VAL A 34 -16.94 36.72 25.86
N PHE A 35 -15.61 36.65 25.79
CA PHE A 35 -14.68 36.88 26.90
C PHE A 35 -13.60 37.91 26.52
N ASP A 36 -13.31 38.84 27.45
CA ASP A 36 -12.24 39.85 27.30
C ASP A 36 -10.81 39.25 27.37
N GLU A 37 -10.66 38.02 27.90
CA GLU A 37 -9.37 37.36 28.14
C GLU A 37 -9.49 35.83 27.92
N GLU A 38 -8.60 35.23 27.12
CA GLU A 38 -8.55 33.77 26.87
C GLU A 38 -8.55 32.91 28.15
N PRO A 39 -7.77 33.20 29.21
CA PRO A 39 -7.81 32.42 30.44
C PRO A 39 -9.20 32.35 31.10
N ALA A 40 -10.02 33.39 30.93
CA ALA A 40 -11.39 33.43 31.46
C ALA A 40 -12.35 32.55 30.63
N MET A 41 -12.11 32.43 29.33
CA MET A 41 -12.84 31.51 28.46
C MET A 41 -12.49 30.05 28.80
N LEU A 42 -11.20 29.75 29.01
CA LEU A 42 -10.72 28.42 29.38
C LEU A 42 -11.24 27.98 30.76
N ASP A 43 -11.20 28.85 31.78
CA ASP A 43 -11.70 28.54 33.12
C ASP A 43 -13.19 28.21 33.10
N ALA A 44 -14.00 29.05 32.44
CA ALA A 44 -15.43 28.82 32.35
C ALA A 44 -15.79 27.63 31.44
N PHE A 45 -14.94 27.25 30.48
CA PHE A 45 -15.07 25.97 29.75
C PHE A 45 -14.84 24.77 30.67
N VAL A 46 -13.82 24.82 31.54
CA VAL A 46 -13.59 23.78 32.56
C VAL A 46 -14.76 23.74 33.56
N GLU A 47 -15.23 24.89 34.07
CA GLU A 47 -16.46 24.96 34.90
C GLU A 47 -17.67 24.35 34.18
N TYR A 48 -17.80 24.54 32.86
CA TYR A 48 -18.89 23.94 32.08
C TYR A 48 -18.81 22.41 32.01
N ILE A 49 -17.61 21.83 31.90
CA ILE A 49 -17.38 20.37 31.96
C ILE A 49 -17.62 19.83 33.39
N GLU A 50 -17.29 20.59 34.43
CA GLU A 50 -17.63 20.28 35.83
C GLU A 50 -19.15 20.32 36.09
N GLU A 51 -19.85 21.37 35.64
CA GLU A 51 -21.29 21.57 35.87
C GLU A 51 -22.18 20.63 35.05
N THR A 52 -21.89 20.44 33.76
CA THR A 52 -22.66 19.52 32.89
C THR A 52 -22.29 18.07 33.12
N ASN A 53 -21.05 17.83 33.57
CA ASN A 53 -20.53 16.53 33.95
C ASN A 53 -20.73 15.41 32.90
N PRO A 54 -20.28 15.59 31.64
CA PRO A 54 -20.46 14.60 30.57
C PRO A 54 -19.81 13.26 30.90
N ASP A 55 -20.40 12.18 30.37
CA ASP A 55 -19.87 10.81 30.46
C ASP A 55 -18.90 10.50 29.31
N VAL A 56 -19.11 11.09 28.13
CA VAL A 56 -18.26 10.96 26.93
C VAL A 56 -17.86 12.36 26.44
N LEU A 57 -16.58 12.52 26.08
CA LEU A 57 -16.01 13.64 25.35
C LEU A 57 -15.65 13.14 23.95
N THR A 58 -16.11 13.80 22.90
CA THR A 58 -15.99 13.30 21.51
C THR A 58 -16.03 14.43 20.50
N GLY A 59 -15.47 14.16 19.31
CA GLY A 59 -15.34 15.04 18.16
C GLY A 59 -14.66 14.28 17.02
N TRP A 60 -14.32 14.98 15.93
CA TRP A 60 -13.70 14.37 14.74
C TRP A 60 -12.19 14.61 14.75
N ASN A 61 -11.37 13.57 14.94
CA ASN A 61 -9.92 13.71 15.22
C ASN A 61 -9.64 14.32 16.63
N PHE A 62 -10.55 14.04 17.58
CA PHE A 62 -10.56 14.57 18.95
C PHE A 62 -9.46 14.02 19.86
N GLU A 63 -9.09 12.75 19.71
CA GLU A 63 -8.04 12.10 20.54
C GLU A 63 -6.63 12.53 20.14
N ASP A 64 -6.40 12.70 18.84
CA ASP A 64 -5.11 13.05 18.24
C ASP A 64 -4.83 14.57 18.17
N PHE A 65 -5.87 15.42 18.28
CA PHE A 65 -5.72 16.87 18.12
C PHE A 65 -6.39 17.68 19.25
N ASP A 66 -7.73 17.69 19.33
CA ASP A 66 -8.45 18.65 20.19
C ASP A 66 -8.11 18.48 21.67
N MET A 67 -8.21 17.25 22.19
CA MET A 67 -8.00 17.02 23.62
C MET A 67 -6.53 17.18 24.05
N PRO A 68 -5.52 16.69 23.29
CA PRO A 68 -4.12 17.07 23.52
C PRO A 68 -3.88 18.59 23.50
N TYR A 69 -4.44 19.32 22.51
CA TYR A 69 -4.26 20.77 22.39
C TYR A 69 -4.87 21.52 23.59
N VAL A 70 -6.07 21.13 24.04
CA VAL A 70 -6.70 21.72 25.24
C VAL A 70 -5.84 21.51 26.49
N LEU A 71 -5.30 20.31 26.69
CA LEU A 71 -4.41 20.02 27.83
C LEU A 71 -3.11 20.84 27.78
N ASP A 72 -2.44 20.90 26.62
CA ASP A 72 -1.26 21.73 26.40
C ASP A 72 -1.56 23.22 26.63
N ARG A 73 -2.73 23.70 26.18
CA ARG A 73 -3.11 25.11 26.30
C ARG A 73 -3.42 25.50 27.74
N LEU A 74 -4.10 24.64 28.49
CA LEU A 74 -4.36 24.84 29.92
C LEU A 74 -3.03 24.92 30.70
N GLU A 75 -2.14 23.91 30.57
CA GLU A 75 -0.84 23.88 31.24
C GLU A 75 0.09 25.05 30.83
N MET A 76 -0.01 25.53 29.58
CA MET A 76 0.75 26.69 29.10
C MET A 76 0.26 28.02 29.71
N VAL A 77 -1.05 28.15 29.96
CA VAL A 77 -1.68 29.40 30.39
C VAL A 77 -1.75 29.51 31.93
N ASP A 78 -2.02 28.41 32.65
CA ASP A 78 -2.15 28.37 34.12
C ASP A 78 -1.08 29.19 34.88
N PRO A 79 0.24 29.03 34.62
CA PRO A 79 1.27 29.67 35.44
C PRO A 79 1.37 31.20 35.26
N SER A 80 0.53 31.77 34.39
CA SER A 80 0.52 33.19 34.00
C SER A 80 -0.73 33.97 34.42
N THR A 81 -1.78 33.29 34.94
CA THR A 81 -3.12 33.87 35.14
C THR A 81 -3.55 33.94 36.62
N GLU A 82 -4.80 34.38 36.89
CA GLU A 82 -5.43 34.30 38.22
C GLU A 82 -6.59 33.28 38.34
N TYR A 83 -6.90 32.60 37.24
CA TYR A 83 -7.81 31.45 37.16
C TYR A 83 -7.11 30.14 37.55
N ASP A 84 -7.88 29.07 37.75
CA ASP A 84 -7.41 27.75 38.23
C ASP A 84 -7.47 26.75 37.06
N LEU A 85 -6.44 26.74 36.19
CA LEU A 85 -6.47 26.00 34.92
C LEU A 85 -5.78 24.63 35.02
N ASP A 86 -5.80 24.03 36.20
CA ASP A 86 -5.29 22.67 36.45
C ASP A 86 -6.09 21.64 35.62
N ILE A 87 -5.39 20.86 34.80
CA ILE A 87 -6.00 19.85 33.92
C ILE A 87 -6.75 18.75 34.69
N ASP A 88 -6.37 18.48 35.95
CA ASP A 88 -7.04 17.48 36.78
C ASP A 88 -8.52 17.85 37.06
N ARG A 89 -8.93 19.13 36.89
CA ARG A 89 -10.34 19.57 36.95
C ARG A 89 -11.23 18.96 35.86
N LEU A 90 -10.67 18.54 34.73
CA LEU A 90 -11.42 17.83 33.69
C LEU A 90 -11.85 16.44 34.16
N SER A 91 -11.10 15.84 35.09
CA SER A 91 -11.34 14.51 35.66
C SER A 91 -12.59 14.47 36.56
N ARG A 92 -13.11 13.27 36.84
CA ARG A 92 -14.10 13.05 37.92
C ARG A 92 -13.46 12.59 39.24
N VAL A 93 -12.14 12.35 39.25
CA VAL A 93 -11.40 11.78 40.39
C VAL A 93 -10.07 12.49 40.66
N ASP A 94 -9.90 13.72 40.16
CA ASP A 94 -8.69 14.54 40.29
C ASP A 94 -7.44 13.85 39.69
N GLU A 95 -7.60 13.19 38.53
CA GLU A 95 -6.52 12.57 37.74
C GLU A 95 -6.78 12.63 36.21
N VAL A 96 -5.87 13.25 35.44
CA VAL A 96 -5.75 13.14 33.98
C VAL A 96 -4.40 12.54 33.60
N TRP A 97 -4.41 11.58 32.67
CA TRP A 97 -3.21 10.86 32.24
C TRP A 97 -2.99 11.09 30.74
N ARG A 98 -1.80 11.55 30.35
CA ARG A 98 -1.40 11.59 28.93
C ARG A 98 -0.87 10.22 28.51
N SER A 99 -1.25 9.75 27.33
CA SER A 99 -0.61 8.64 26.64
C SER A 99 -0.03 9.12 25.31
N ASP A 100 0.89 8.36 24.74
CA ASP A 100 1.38 8.56 23.37
C ASP A 100 0.61 7.66 22.36
N TRP A 101 -0.51 7.01 22.78
CA TRP A 101 -1.19 5.96 22.01
C TRP A 101 -2.66 5.80 22.46
N GLY A 102 -3.63 6.30 21.66
CA GLY A 102 -5.06 6.32 22.04
C GLY A 102 -5.47 7.53 22.89
N GLY A 103 -4.85 8.69 22.65
CA GLY A 103 -5.23 9.96 23.28
C GLY A 103 -5.00 10.05 24.80
N PRO A 104 -5.53 11.11 25.45
CA PRO A 104 -5.44 11.31 26.90
C PRO A 104 -6.61 10.68 27.67
N ASP A 105 -6.31 10.04 28.80
CA ASP A 105 -7.28 9.36 29.68
C ASP A 105 -7.72 10.28 30.83
N VAL A 106 -8.92 10.86 30.68
CA VAL A 106 -9.56 11.78 31.64
C VAL A 106 -10.40 10.98 32.63
N LYS A 107 -9.80 10.58 33.77
CA LYS A 107 -10.32 9.50 34.61
C LYS A 107 -11.77 9.71 35.06
N GLY A 108 -12.61 8.71 34.76
CA GLY A 108 -14.04 8.70 35.09
C GLY A 108 -14.94 9.35 34.04
N ARG A 109 -14.38 9.89 32.95
CA ARG A 109 -15.07 10.13 31.67
C ARG A 109 -14.49 9.17 30.63
N VAL A 110 -15.18 9.04 29.51
CA VAL A 110 -14.64 8.47 28.27
C VAL A 110 -14.16 9.63 27.39
N VAL A 111 -12.98 9.49 26.80
CA VAL A 111 -12.60 10.22 25.59
C VAL A 111 -12.81 9.24 24.43
N PHE A 112 -13.44 9.68 23.34
CA PHE A 112 -13.81 8.83 22.21
C PHE A 112 -13.73 9.58 20.89
N ASP A 113 -12.85 9.18 19.99
CA ASP A 113 -12.73 9.78 18.66
C ASP A 113 -13.81 9.25 17.70
N LEU A 114 -14.67 10.16 17.24
CA LEU A 114 -15.74 9.83 16.31
C LEU A 114 -15.19 9.44 14.93
N LEU A 115 -14.02 9.95 14.52
CA LEU A 115 -13.37 9.58 13.26
C LEU A 115 -12.80 8.16 13.32
N TYR A 116 -12.14 7.76 14.42
CA TYR A 116 -11.65 6.38 14.57
C TYR A 116 -12.82 5.40 14.67
N GLY A 117 -13.81 5.70 15.51
CA GLY A 117 -15.04 4.90 15.62
C GLY A 117 -15.80 4.78 14.30
N TYR A 118 -15.84 5.83 13.46
CA TYR A 118 -16.47 5.79 12.14
C TYR A 118 -15.67 4.95 11.12
N LYS A 119 -14.34 5.12 11.06
CA LYS A 119 -13.46 4.30 10.21
C LYS A 119 -13.68 2.81 10.45
N GLN A 120 -13.67 2.38 11.72
CA GLN A 120 -13.82 0.97 12.09
C GLN A 120 -15.22 0.37 11.81
N ILE A 121 -16.21 1.21 11.47
CA ILE A 121 -17.55 0.76 11.01
C ILE A 121 -17.65 0.72 9.48
N VAL A 122 -16.99 1.64 8.77
CA VAL A 122 -17.20 1.82 7.32
C VAL A 122 -16.26 0.92 6.50
N ILE A 123 -16.77 -0.27 6.16
CA ILE A 123 -16.14 -1.36 5.37
C ILE A 123 -15.78 -0.96 3.91
N LYS A 124 -15.72 0.33 3.57
CA LYS A 124 -15.41 0.80 2.21
C LYS A 124 -14.40 1.92 2.27
N GLU A 125 -13.35 1.82 1.47
CA GLU A 125 -12.51 2.95 1.06
C GLU A 125 -13.40 4.16 0.75
N LEU A 126 -13.12 5.28 1.40
CA LEU A 126 -13.76 6.57 1.12
C LEU A 126 -12.77 7.46 0.38
N GLU A 127 -13.28 8.28 -0.53
CA GLU A 127 -12.43 9.20 -1.27
C GLU A 127 -11.77 10.21 -0.32
N SER A 128 -12.46 10.63 0.75
CA SER A 128 -11.92 11.46 1.83
C SER A 128 -12.58 11.11 3.17
N PHE A 129 -11.84 11.30 4.27
CA PHE A 129 -12.34 11.25 5.66
C PHE A 129 -12.37 12.64 6.33
N ARG A 130 -12.24 13.72 5.56
CA ARG A 130 -12.53 15.08 6.06
C ARG A 130 -14.00 15.18 6.46
N LEU A 131 -14.27 15.81 7.61
CA LEU A 131 -15.62 16.02 8.15
C LEU A 131 -16.59 16.65 7.14
N ASP A 132 -16.08 17.51 6.26
CA ASP A 132 -16.83 18.13 5.15
C ASP A 132 -17.34 17.09 4.14
N ALA A 133 -16.44 16.33 3.52
CA ALA A 133 -16.78 15.28 2.55
C ALA A 133 -17.63 14.13 3.16
N ILE A 134 -17.48 13.84 4.45
CA ILE A 134 -18.39 12.92 5.15
C ILE A 134 -19.75 13.58 5.42
N GLY A 135 -19.79 14.86 5.76
CA GLY A 135 -21.02 15.65 5.89
C GLY A 135 -21.83 15.68 4.59
N GLU A 136 -21.19 15.95 3.46
CA GLU A 136 -21.83 15.91 2.14
C GLU A 136 -22.37 14.50 1.83
N ARG A 137 -21.51 13.47 1.95
CA ARG A 137 -21.87 12.07 1.68
C ARG A 137 -23.00 11.55 2.56
N GLU A 138 -23.02 11.94 3.83
CA GLU A 138 -23.93 11.38 4.82
C GLU A 138 -25.18 12.21 5.05
N LEU A 139 -25.12 13.53 4.94
CA LEU A 139 -26.20 14.43 5.34
C LEU A 139 -26.74 15.28 4.17
N ASP A 140 -26.16 15.18 2.97
CA ASP A 140 -26.35 16.12 1.86
C ASP A 140 -25.99 17.58 2.28
N VAL A 141 -25.08 17.76 3.24
CA VAL A 141 -24.69 19.06 3.83
C VAL A 141 -23.17 19.15 4.03
N GLY A 142 -22.52 20.02 3.24
CA GLY A 142 -21.13 20.44 3.46
C GLY A 142 -20.98 21.60 4.44
N LYS A 143 -19.74 22.07 4.59
CA LYS A 143 -19.35 23.28 5.31
C LYS A 143 -19.49 24.53 4.43
N GLU A 144 -19.52 25.71 5.05
CA GLU A 144 -19.34 26.95 4.28
C GLU A 144 -17.87 27.17 3.92
N HIS A 145 -17.59 27.48 2.66
CA HIS A 145 -16.27 27.85 2.18
C HIS A 145 -16.00 29.34 2.44
N TYR A 146 -14.89 29.65 3.09
CA TYR A 146 -14.33 31.00 3.21
C TYR A 146 -12.96 31.03 2.52
N SER A 147 -12.46 32.22 2.16
CA SER A 147 -11.13 32.39 1.55
C SER A 147 -10.27 33.32 2.40
N GLY A 148 -9.21 32.77 3.00
CA GLY A 148 -8.32 33.44 3.95
C GLY A 148 -7.78 32.47 5.01
N ASP A 149 -7.17 32.99 6.06
CA ASP A 149 -6.81 32.21 7.26
C ASP A 149 -7.94 32.23 8.31
N ILE A 150 -7.95 31.31 9.27
CA ILE A 150 -8.90 31.34 10.40
C ILE A 150 -8.70 32.60 11.26
N GLY A 151 -7.45 33.09 11.35
CA GLY A 151 -7.12 34.36 12.00
C GLY A 151 -7.75 35.58 11.31
N ASP A 152 -7.91 35.56 9.98
CA ASP A 152 -8.62 36.64 9.27
C ASP A 152 -10.08 36.71 9.73
N LEU A 153 -10.77 35.57 9.84
CA LEU A 153 -12.13 35.52 10.39
C LEU A 153 -12.16 35.99 11.85
N TRP A 154 -11.22 35.55 12.69
CA TRP A 154 -11.17 35.96 14.10
C TRP A 154 -11.03 37.49 14.30
N GLU A 155 -10.26 38.17 13.44
CA GLU A 155 -10.07 39.62 13.52
C GLU A 155 -11.14 40.43 12.74
N GLN A 156 -11.70 39.89 11.65
CA GLN A 156 -12.50 40.65 10.67
C GLN A 156 -13.97 40.20 10.55
N ASP A 157 -14.29 38.91 10.78
CA ASP A 157 -15.65 38.36 10.78
C ASP A 157 -15.83 37.21 11.80
N PRO A 158 -15.88 37.53 13.12
CA PRO A 158 -16.08 36.55 14.17
C PRO A 158 -17.52 36.04 14.26
N GLU A 159 -18.44 36.53 13.42
CA GLU A 159 -19.78 35.95 13.27
C GLU A 159 -19.67 34.68 12.40
N GLN A 160 -19.06 34.80 11.20
CA GLN A 160 -18.80 33.65 10.34
C GLN A 160 -17.88 32.60 11.00
N LEU A 161 -16.89 33.00 11.81
CA LEU A 161 -16.04 32.06 12.56
C LEU A 161 -16.85 31.14 13.49
N LEU A 162 -17.85 31.68 14.19
CA LEU A 162 -18.66 30.91 15.13
C LEU A 162 -19.71 30.06 14.41
N GLU A 163 -20.22 30.51 13.27
CA GLU A 163 -21.10 29.73 12.40
C GLU A 163 -20.35 28.54 11.78
N TYR A 164 -19.10 28.73 11.32
CA TYR A 164 -18.22 27.66 10.85
C TYR A 164 -17.92 26.63 11.96
N ASN A 165 -17.53 27.08 13.16
CA ASN A 165 -17.26 26.18 14.29
C ASN A 165 -18.51 25.42 14.74
N LEU A 166 -19.69 26.07 14.71
CA LEU A 166 -20.95 25.41 15.05
C LEU A 166 -21.34 24.36 14.00
N ARG A 167 -21.11 24.63 12.71
CA ARG A 167 -21.34 23.68 11.60
C ARG A 167 -20.54 22.39 11.80
N ASP A 168 -19.27 22.47 12.20
CA ASP A 168 -18.45 21.29 12.46
C ASP A 168 -18.99 20.43 13.61
N VAL A 169 -19.44 21.04 14.70
CA VAL A 169 -20.04 20.32 15.83
C VAL A 169 -21.40 19.71 15.44
N GLU A 170 -22.22 20.41 14.65
CA GLU A 170 -23.47 19.87 14.11
C GLU A 170 -23.23 18.69 13.16
N LEU A 171 -22.24 18.77 12.27
CA LEU A 171 -21.87 17.65 11.38
C LEU A 171 -21.48 16.41 12.19
N CYS A 172 -20.63 16.54 13.22
CA CYS A 172 -20.27 15.42 14.09
C CYS A 172 -21.50 14.78 14.74
N VAL A 173 -22.40 15.60 15.27
CA VAL A 173 -23.62 15.14 15.99
C VAL A 173 -24.62 14.48 15.06
N GLU A 174 -24.86 15.01 13.85
CA GLU A 174 -25.79 14.39 12.91
C GLU A 174 -25.19 13.17 12.18
N ILE A 175 -23.86 13.12 11.96
CA ILE A 175 -23.16 11.91 11.49
C ILE A 175 -23.31 10.78 12.51
N ASP A 176 -23.04 11.02 13.81
CA ASP A 176 -23.25 9.99 14.84
C ASP A 176 -24.73 9.56 14.92
N ARG A 177 -25.69 10.48 14.80
CA ARG A 177 -27.12 10.12 14.80
C ARG A 177 -27.51 9.26 13.60
N LYS A 178 -26.99 9.55 12.40
CA LYS A 178 -27.30 8.78 11.19
C LYS A 178 -26.61 7.41 11.20
N GLN A 179 -25.30 7.40 11.48
CA GLN A 179 -24.45 6.21 11.36
C GLN A 179 -24.38 5.41 12.67
N SER A 180 -24.92 5.94 13.76
CA SER A 180 -25.00 5.31 15.09
C SER A 180 -23.64 4.87 15.63
N VAL A 181 -22.59 5.67 15.43
CA VAL A 181 -21.19 5.25 15.67
C VAL A 181 -20.97 4.94 17.16
N ILE A 182 -21.25 5.89 18.04
CA ILE A 182 -21.10 5.73 19.49
C ILE A 182 -22.07 4.65 20.00
N ALA A 183 -23.28 4.58 19.44
CA ALA A 183 -24.29 3.59 19.81
C ALA A 183 -23.94 2.15 19.36
N PHE A 184 -23.19 1.98 18.27
CA PHE A 184 -22.65 0.70 17.83
C PHE A 184 -21.54 0.23 18.78
N TRP A 185 -20.57 1.09 19.06
CA TRP A 185 -19.47 0.76 19.96
C TRP A 185 -19.90 0.59 21.43
N ASP A 186 -20.97 1.26 21.89
CA ASP A 186 -21.55 0.99 23.21
C ASP A 186 -22.29 -0.35 23.30
N GLU A 187 -22.87 -0.87 22.20
CA GLU A 187 -23.40 -2.24 22.14
C GLU A 187 -22.27 -3.28 22.07
N VAL A 188 -21.18 -3.04 21.32
CA VAL A 188 -19.95 -3.87 21.35
C VAL A 188 -19.40 -3.94 22.78
N ARG A 189 -19.13 -2.79 23.38
CA ARG A 189 -18.68 -2.62 24.77
C ARG A 189 -19.59 -3.34 25.76
N SER A 190 -20.91 -3.21 25.60
CA SER A 190 -21.89 -3.81 26.52
C SER A 190 -21.96 -5.33 26.40
N PHE A 191 -21.73 -5.89 25.21
CA PHE A 191 -21.62 -7.32 24.97
C PHE A 191 -20.29 -7.89 25.50
N VAL A 192 -19.18 -7.23 25.19
CA VAL A 192 -17.82 -7.65 25.56
C VAL A 192 -17.54 -7.46 27.05
N GLY A 193 -17.99 -6.36 27.64
CA GLY A 193 -17.62 -5.94 28.99
C GLY A 193 -16.27 -5.21 29.09
N CYS A 194 -15.85 -4.50 28.04
CA CYS A 194 -14.68 -3.59 28.02
C CYS A 194 -15.08 -2.12 28.29
N LYS A 195 -14.16 -1.15 28.14
CA LYS A 195 -14.49 0.29 28.14
C LYS A 195 -14.94 0.73 26.74
N LEU A 196 -15.53 1.91 26.60
CA LEU A 196 -16.12 2.35 25.32
C LEU A 196 -15.03 2.74 24.32
N GLU A 197 -13.99 3.39 24.83
CA GLU A 197 -12.73 3.69 24.17
C GLU A 197 -11.93 2.43 23.78
N ASP A 198 -12.09 1.30 24.50
CA ASP A 198 -11.43 0.03 24.16
C ASP A 198 -12.18 -0.75 23.04
N ALA A 199 -13.41 -0.35 22.71
CA ALA A 199 -14.32 -1.16 21.89
C ALA A 199 -14.04 -1.12 20.37
N PRO A 200 -13.62 0.01 19.75
CA PRO A 200 -13.20 0.03 18.35
C PRO A 200 -11.95 -0.82 18.08
N THR A 201 -11.08 -0.96 19.08
CA THR A 201 -9.87 -1.78 19.03
C THR A 201 -10.26 -3.25 19.19
N ALA A 202 -10.50 -3.92 18.06
CA ALA A 202 -10.88 -5.34 17.95
C ALA A 202 -10.17 -6.26 18.96
N GLY A 203 -8.88 -6.01 19.17
CA GLY A 203 -8.03 -6.72 20.12
C GLY A 203 -8.47 -6.64 21.57
N ASP A 204 -8.42 -5.45 22.17
CA ASP A 204 -8.71 -5.30 23.61
C ASP A 204 -10.15 -5.69 23.93
N ALA A 205 -11.05 -5.64 22.94
CA ALA A 205 -12.35 -6.27 23.00
C ALA A 205 -12.28 -7.82 23.18
N VAL A 206 -11.51 -8.56 22.38
CA VAL A 206 -11.40 -10.04 22.57
C VAL A 206 -10.80 -10.40 23.91
N ASP A 207 -9.76 -9.69 24.30
CA ASP A 207 -9.00 -9.99 25.51
C ASP A 207 -9.87 -9.82 26.77
N MET A 208 -10.68 -8.77 26.80
CA MET A 208 -11.69 -8.58 27.84
C MET A 208 -12.77 -9.68 27.80
N TYR A 209 -13.25 -10.09 26.63
CA TYR A 209 -14.24 -11.17 26.49
C TYR A 209 -13.70 -12.51 27.03
N VAL A 210 -12.44 -12.85 26.73
CA VAL A 210 -11.71 -13.99 27.30
C VAL A 210 -11.63 -13.93 28.83
N LEU A 211 -11.25 -12.77 29.38
CA LEU A 211 -11.10 -12.58 30.83
C LEU A 211 -12.44 -12.81 31.56
N HIS A 212 -13.56 -12.40 30.96
CA HIS A 212 -14.90 -12.68 31.50
C HIS A 212 -15.30 -14.15 31.35
N LYS A 213 -15.04 -14.78 30.19
CA LYS A 213 -15.34 -16.20 29.90
C LYS A 213 -14.66 -17.16 30.87
N ALA A 214 -13.36 -16.98 31.10
CA ALA A 214 -12.57 -17.88 31.95
C ALA A 214 -12.79 -17.67 33.46
N TYR A 215 -13.53 -16.63 33.87
CA TYR A 215 -13.53 -16.11 35.23
C TYR A 215 -14.01 -17.14 36.27
N GLY A 216 -13.07 -17.61 37.10
CA GLY A 216 -13.34 -18.53 38.21
C GLY A 216 -13.30 -20.01 37.84
N GLU A 217 -13.18 -20.33 36.54
CA GLU A 217 -13.01 -21.68 36.00
C GLU A 217 -11.51 -21.97 35.78
N PHE A 218 -10.80 -21.05 35.09
CA PHE A 218 -9.39 -21.18 34.73
C PHE A 218 -8.48 -20.17 35.46
N GLY A 219 -7.19 -20.49 35.51
CA GLY A 219 -6.13 -19.53 35.84
C GLY A 219 -5.41 -19.13 34.56
N LEU A 220 -5.82 -18.00 33.98
CA LEU A 220 -5.28 -17.47 32.73
C LEU A 220 -3.84 -16.90 32.89
N PRO A 221 -3.06 -16.82 31.78
CA PRO A 221 -1.83 -16.05 31.72
C PRO A 221 -2.08 -14.53 31.75
N SER A 222 -1.01 -13.74 31.79
CA SER A 222 -1.03 -12.30 32.08
C SER A 222 -1.27 -11.42 30.84
N LYS A 223 -1.32 -10.08 31.00
CA LYS A 223 -0.87 -9.11 29.98
C LYS A 223 0.40 -8.42 30.56
N GLY A 224 1.46 -8.19 29.78
CA GLY A 224 2.85 -8.26 30.30
C GLY A 224 3.97 -8.35 29.23
N GLN A 225 4.74 -9.45 29.19
CA GLN A 225 5.41 -9.99 27.98
C GLN A 225 5.58 -11.53 28.08
N GLN A 226 5.17 -12.21 27.00
CA GLN A 226 5.24 -13.64 26.66
C GLN A 226 5.64 -13.68 25.15
N GLU A 227 5.80 -14.85 24.53
CA GLU A 227 6.92 -15.10 23.59
C GLU A 227 6.46 -15.80 22.23
N ALA A 228 7.26 -15.77 21.11
CA ALA A 228 6.96 -16.00 19.64
C ALA A 228 7.66 -17.17 18.83
N ALA A 229 6.97 -17.90 17.92
CA ALA A 229 7.39 -19.18 17.27
C ALA A 229 7.75 -19.23 15.72
N GLU A 230 6.94 -19.84 14.82
CA GLU A 230 7.19 -20.26 13.40
C GLU A 230 5.91 -20.00 12.43
N GLU A 231 5.85 -20.17 11.06
CA GLU A 231 4.68 -19.79 10.13
C GLU A 231 3.96 -20.88 9.22
N PHE A 232 2.75 -20.67 8.60
CA PHE A 232 2.04 -21.73 7.79
C PHE A 232 1.28 -21.39 6.42
N GLU A 233 -0.07 -21.51 6.20
CA GLU A 233 -0.77 -21.62 4.86
C GLU A 233 -1.89 -20.60 4.52
N GLY A 234 -2.18 -20.47 3.22
CA GLY A 234 -3.53 -20.23 2.70
C GLY A 234 -4.05 -21.36 1.77
N GLY A 235 -5.24 -21.87 2.06
CA GLY A 235 -6.06 -22.70 1.18
C GLY A 235 -6.47 -22.04 -0.15
N ALA A 236 -7.65 -22.39 -0.63
CA ALA A 236 -7.83 -22.65 -2.07
C ALA A 236 -8.40 -21.49 -2.90
N VAL A 237 -7.93 -21.32 -4.14
CA VAL A 237 -8.61 -20.48 -5.16
C VAL A 237 -8.50 -21.17 -6.51
N PHE A 238 -9.62 -21.54 -7.13
CA PHE A 238 -9.65 -22.36 -8.35
C PHE A 238 -9.29 -21.59 -9.64
N GLU A 239 -9.19 -22.32 -10.75
CA GLU A 239 -8.80 -21.78 -12.06
C GLU A 239 -9.90 -20.87 -12.69
N PRO A 240 -9.58 -19.67 -13.19
CA PRO A 240 -10.54 -18.77 -13.82
C PRO A 240 -10.73 -19.04 -15.31
N ILE A 241 -11.99 -19.17 -15.75
CA ILE A 241 -12.35 -19.04 -17.18
C ILE A 241 -12.04 -17.63 -17.72
N SER A 242 -11.83 -17.45 -19.03
CA SER A 242 -11.73 -16.11 -19.64
C SER A 242 -12.97 -15.78 -20.48
N GLY A 243 -13.39 -14.51 -20.45
CA GLY A 243 -14.55 -14.00 -21.18
C GLY A 243 -15.84 -14.06 -20.38
N VAL A 244 -16.97 -14.36 -21.03
CA VAL A 244 -18.31 -14.36 -20.42
C VAL A 244 -18.92 -15.77 -20.39
N LYS A 245 -19.44 -16.21 -19.24
CA LYS A 245 -20.39 -17.33 -19.12
C LYS A 245 -21.76 -16.85 -18.61
N GLU A 246 -22.80 -17.58 -19.00
CA GLU A 246 -24.21 -17.31 -18.66
C GLU A 246 -24.68 -18.27 -17.55
N ASN A 247 -25.47 -17.75 -16.60
CA ASN A 247 -25.99 -18.48 -15.44
C ASN A 247 -24.89 -19.16 -14.61
N VAL A 248 -24.09 -18.37 -13.89
CA VAL A 248 -23.08 -18.85 -12.94
C VAL A 248 -23.61 -18.67 -11.52
N THR A 249 -23.75 -19.77 -10.77
CA THR A 249 -24.15 -19.77 -9.37
C THR A 249 -22.91 -19.70 -8.47
N VAL A 250 -23.03 -19.09 -7.30
CA VAL A 250 -21.96 -18.97 -6.30
C VAL A 250 -22.43 -19.56 -4.98
N LEU A 251 -21.64 -20.47 -4.45
CA LEU A 251 -21.84 -21.18 -3.19
C LEU A 251 -20.72 -20.78 -2.23
N ASP A 252 -21.01 -20.49 -0.98
CA ASP A 252 -20.11 -19.84 -0.02
C ASP A 252 -20.11 -20.56 1.34
N LEU A 253 -18.93 -20.95 1.83
CA LEU A 253 -18.77 -21.68 3.10
C LEU A 253 -18.86 -20.74 4.29
N LYS A 254 -19.91 -20.93 5.12
CA LYS A 254 -20.11 -20.11 6.32
C LYS A 254 -18.89 -20.15 7.21
N SER A 255 -18.19 -19.01 7.35
CA SER A 255 -17.20 -18.76 8.42
C SER A 255 -16.23 -19.93 8.60
N LEU A 256 -15.65 -20.39 7.48
CA LEU A 256 -14.97 -21.68 7.32
C LEU A 256 -14.05 -22.07 8.49
N TYR A 257 -13.29 -21.09 8.98
CA TYR A 257 -12.26 -21.28 9.98
C TYR A 257 -12.82 -21.34 11.41
N PRO A 258 -13.66 -20.38 11.88
CA PRO A 258 -14.49 -20.59 13.08
C PRO A 258 -15.31 -21.89 13.07
N MET A 259 -15.90 -22.30 11.94
CA MET A 259 -16.66 -23.57 11.87
C MET A 259 -15.75 -24.78 12.03
N SER A 260 -14.53 -24.72 11.51
CA SER A 260 -13.55 -25.77 11.70
C SER A 260 -13.08 -25.85 13.16
N MET A 261 -12.85 -24.71 13.81
CA MET A 261 -12.44 -24.64 15.23
C MET A 261 -13.51 -25.25 16.13
N ALA A 262 -14.76 -24.89 15.88
CA ALA A 262 -15.92 -25.43 16.57
C ALA A 262 -16.29 -26.86 16.14
N THR A 263 -15.80 -27.38 15.01
CA THR A 263 -16.00 -28.78 14.62
C THR A 263 -15.04 -29.69 15.38
N ILE A 264 -13.74 -29.40 15.35
CA ILE A 264 -12.70 -30.24 15.96
C ILE A 264 -12.52 -30.00 17.47
N ASN A 265 -13.21 -29.01 18.05
CA ASN A 265 -13.05 -28.58 19.45
C ASN A 265 -11.62 -28.09 19.77
N SER A 266 -11.04 -27.30 18.86
CA SER A 266 -9.73 -26.68 19.05
C SER A 266 -9.78 -25.65 20.16
N SER A 267 -8.91 -25.81 21.17
CA SER A 267 -8.72 -24.89 22.28
C SER A 267 -7.48 -25.30 23.09
N PRO A 268 -6.73 -24.38 23.73
CA PRO A 268 -5.47 -24.71 24.42
C PRO A 268 -5.61 -25.83 25.47
N GLU A 269 -6.74 -25.86 26.19
CA GLU A 269 -7.01 -26.85 27.23
C GLU A 269 -7.67 -28.15 26.74
N THR A 270 -8.20 -28.23 25.52
CA THR A 270 -8.81 -29.46 24.94
C THR A 270 -7.82 -30.31 24.18
N LYS A 271 -6.71 -29.74 23.71
CA LYS A 271 -5.60 -30.44 23.05
C LYS A 271 -5.04 -31.60 23.88
N VAL A 272 -4.67 -32.72 23.23
CA VAL A 272 -4.18 -33.95 23.89
C VAL A 272 -3.23 -34.81 23.02
N ASP A 273 -2.22 -35.39 23.67
CA ASP A 273 -1.45 -36.51 23.14
C ASP A 273 -2.28 -37.82 23.15
N PRO A 274 -2.55 -38.46 21.99
CA PRO A 274 -3.33 -39.70 21.91
C PRO A 274 -2.59 -40.97 22.39
N GLU A 275 -1.27 -40.93 22.65
CA GLU A 275 -0.55 -42.02 23.34
C GLU A 275 -0.66 -41.92 24.87
N GLU A 276 -0.88 -40.71 25.44
CA GLU A 276 -1.10 -40.53 26.89
C GLU A 276 -2.57 -40.40 27.30
N TYR A 277 -3.48 -40.02 26.39
CA TYR A 277 -4.91 -39.82 26.66
C TYR A 277 -5.78 -41.04 26.29
N ASP A 278 -6.19 -41.82 27.29
CA ASP A 278 -7.10 -43.00 27.19
C ASP A 278 -8.56 -42.69 26.71
N GLY A 279 -8.87 -41.47 26.23
CA GLY A 279 -10.23 -40.99 25.92
C GLY A 279 -10.52 -40.78 24.43
N GLU A 280 -11.77 -40.38 24.11
CA GLU A 280 -12.16 -40.08 22.73
C GLU A 280 -11.76 -38.67 22.30
N THR A 281 -11.34 -38.55 21.04
CA THR A 281 -10.82 -37.33 20.43
C THR A 281 -11.41 -37.07 19.05
N TYR A 282 -11.58 -35.79 18.71
CA TYR A 282 -11.67 -35.37 17.31
C TYR A 282 -10.29 -35.48 16.67
N HIS A 283 -10.25 -35.70 15.37
CA HIS A 283 -9.02 -35.67 14.57
C HIS A 283 -9.14 -34.51 13.59
N ALA A 284 -8.08 -33.75 13.39
CA ALA A 284 -7.96 -32.86 12.23
C ALA A 284 -7.08 -33.51 11.14
N PRO A 285 -7.13 -33.02 9.88
CA PRO A 285 -6.36 -33.62 8.78
C PRO A 285 -4.83 -33.52 8.97
N ASP A 286 -4.38 -32.55 9.77
CA ASP A 286 -2.98 -32.42 10.19
C ASP A 286 -2.53 -33.59 11.12
N GLY A 287 -3.48 -34.28 11.75
CA GLY A 287 -3.25 -35.36 12.72
C GLY A 287 -3.21 -34.90 14.19
N THR A 288 -3.60 -33.67 14.51
CA THR A 288 -3.76 -33.22 15.90
C THR A 288 -5.08 -33.75 16.50
N HIS A 289 -5.05 -33.99 17.81
CA HIS A 289 -6.16 -34.57 18.57
C HIS A 289 -6.64 -33.63 19.68
N PHE A 290 -7.96 -33.37 19.71
CA PHE A 290 -8.65 -32.64 20.79
C PHE A 290 -9.65 -33.55 21.47
N ARG A 291 -9.86 -33.39 22.78
CA ARG A 291 -10.88 -34.15 23.51
C ARG A 291 -12.27 -33.87 22.93
N LYS A 292 -13.12 -34.90 22.85
CA LYS A 292 -14.55 -34.71 22.53
C LYS A 292 -15.36 -34.13 23.70
N GLU A 293 -14.88 -34.29 24.94
CA GLU A 293 -15.48 -33.70 26.15
C GLU A 293 -14.37 -33.26 27.14
N PRO A 294 -14.50 -32.11 27.83
CA PRO A 294 -15.51 -31.07 27.63
C PRO A 294 -15.26 -30.29 26.33
N ASP A 295 -16.21 -29.41 25.99
CA ASP A 295 -15.96 -28.33 25.04
C ASP A 295 -14.87 -27.39 25.57
N GLY A 296 -14.12 -26.76 24.66
CA GLY A 296 -13.04 -25.83 24.99
C GLY A 296 -13.48 -24.38 24.97
N ILE A 297 -12.79 -23.51 25.70
CA ILE A 297 -13.16 -22.10 25.84
C ILE A 297 -13.21 -21.37 24.49
N MET A 298 -12.35 -21.73 23.52
CA MET A 298 -12.41 -21.18 22.17
C MET A 298 -13.65 -21.65 21.39
N ARG A 299 -14.06 -22.92 21.55
CA ARG A 299 -15.32 -23.45 20.99
C ARG A 299 -16.53 -22.81 21.68
N GLU A 300 -16.53 -22.69 23.00
CA GLU A 300 -17.62 -22.05 23.77
C GLU A 300 -17.73 -20.55 23.44
N MET A 301 -16.62 -19.86 23.22
CA MET A 301 -16.59 -18.48 22.74
C MET A 301 -17.16 -18.37 21.33
N ILE A 302 -16.69 -19.19 20.38
CA ILE A 302 -17.20 -19.18 19.00
C ILE A 302 -18.69 -19.54 18.99
N ASP A 303 -19.12 -20.54 19.74
CA ASP A 303 -20.52 -20.92 19.85
C ASP A 303 -21.39 -19.81 20.47
N GLU A 304 -20.93 -19.13 21.52
CA GLU A 304 -21.69 -18.01 22.10
C GLU A 304 -21.71 -16.79 21.16
N LEU A 305 -20.59 -16.44 20.52
CA LEU A 305 -20.50 -15.35 19.54
C LEU A 305 -21.44 -15.63 18.35
N LEU A 306 -21.40 -16.83 17.78
CA LEU A 306 -22.29 -17.24 16.68
C LEU A 306 -23.74 -17.28 17.13
N THR A 307 -24.06 -17.89 18.27
CA THR A 307 -25.44 -17.98 18.79
C THR A 307 -26.00 -16.60 19.08
N GLU A 308 -25.24 -15.70 19.71
CA GLU A 308 -25.67 -14.32 19.96
C GLU A 308 -25.87 -13.57 18.64
N ARG A 309 -24.99 -13.78 17.64
CA ARG A 309 -25.11 -13.18 16.31
C ARG A 309 -26.32 -13.71 15.53
N GLU A 310 -26.63 -14.99 15.65
CA GLU A 310 -27.80 -15.63 15.06
C GLU A 310 -29.10 -15.21 15.75
N GLU A 311 -29.15 -15.19 17.10
CA GLU A 311 -30.28 -14.63 17.84
C GLU A 311 -30.52 -13.16 17.45
N LYS A 312 -29.46 -12.38 17.23
CA LYS A 312 -29.57 -10.98 16.77
C LYS A 312 -30.07 -10.89 15.33
N LYS A 313 -29.59 -11.75 14.40
CA LYS A 313 -30.17 -11.86 13.05
C LYS A 313 -31.65 -12.25 13.09
N GLU A 314 -32.03 -13.28 13.86
CA GLU A 314 -33.44 -13.70 14.01
C GLU A 314 -34.31 -12.59 14.61
N LEU A 315 -33.82 -11.87 15.62
CA LEU A 315 -34.55 -10.77 16.25
C LEU A 315 -34.69 -9.57 15.31
N ARG A 316 -33.62 -9.22 14.58
CA ARG A 316 -33.64 -8.22 13.50
C ARG A 316 -34.70 -8.58 12.46
N ASP A 317 -34.68 -9.81 11.95
CA ASP A 317 -35.55 -10.26 10.85
C ASP A 317 -37.02 -10.49 11.28
N GLN A 318 -37.30 -10.46 12.59
CA GLN A 318 -38.66 -10.35 13.16
C GLN A 318 -39.19 -8.91 13.21
N HIS A 319 -38.36 -7.91 12.96
CA HIS A 319 -38.72 -6.50 12.95
C HIS A 319 -38.80 -5.92 11.52
N ASP A 320 -39.45 -4.77 11.40
CA ASP A 320 -39.57 -4.05 10.13
C ASP A 320 -38.24 -3.32 9.84
N PRO A 321 -37.66 -3.40 8.62
CA PRO A 321 -36.38 -2.76 8.31
C PRO A 321 -36.31 -1.28 8.68
N ASP A 322 -37.41 -0.55 8.53
CA ASP A 322 -37.52 0.89 8.85
C ASP A 322 -37.78 1.14 10.36
N SER A 323 -37.27 0.30 11.27
CA SER A 323 -37.54 0.39 12.71
C SER A 323 -36.32 0.33 13.61
N GLU A 324 -36.34 1.18 14.65
CA GLU A 324 -35.36 1.28 15.75
C GLU A 324 -34.95 -0.09 16.34
N ALA A 325 -35.86 -1.07 16.34
CA ALA A 325 -35.59 -2.43 16.80
C ALA A 325 -34.78 -3.26 15.79
N TYR A 326 -35.09 -3.15 14.49
CA TYR A 326 -34.30 -3.79 13.43
C TYR A 326 -32.87 -3.23 13.43
N GLU A 327 -32.73 -1.90 13.36
CA GLU A 327 -31.42 -1.23 13.36
C GLU A 327 -30.57 -1.63 14.58
N ARG A 328 -31.19 -1.70 15.77
CA ARG A 328 -30.49 -2.09 17.00
C ARG A 328 -29.95 -3.51 16.93
N TYR A 329 -30.75 -4.47 16.48
CA TYR A 329 -30.27 -5.85 16.36
C TYR A 329 -29.26 -6.02 15.21
N ASP A 330 -29.33 -5.20 14.16
CA ASP A 330 -28.33 -5.21 13.09
C ASP A 330 -26.98 -4.62 13.56
N ARG A 331 -27.00 -3.53 14.35
CA ARG A 331 -25.79 -3.02 15.05
C ARG A 331 -25.20 -4.08 15.99
N GLN A 332 -26.04 -4.77 16.76
CA GLN A 332 -25.58 -5.85 17.65
C GLN A 332 -24.94 -7.05 16.90
N GLN A 333 -25.51 -7.54 15.79
CA GLN A 333 -24.87 -8.62 15.02
C GLN A 333 -23.59 -8.17 14.29
N GLY A 334 -23.50 -6.88 13.94
CA GLY A 334 -22.29 -6.27 13.39
C GLY A 334 -21.17 -6.17 14.42
N GLY A 335 -21.47 -5.77 15.65
CA GLY A 335 -20.48 -5.63 16.73
C GLY A 335 -19.75 -6.94 17.08
N VAL A 336 -20.47 -8.07 17.04
CA VAL A 336 -19.90 -9.41 17.25
C VAL A 336 -18.90 -9.82 16.14
N LYS A 337 -18.94 -9.17 14.97
CA LYS A 337 -18.10 -9.52 13.80
C LYS A 337 -16.64 -9.01 13.89
N VAL A 338 -16.34 -8.08 14.80
CA VAL A 338 -15.11 -7.26 14.75
C VAL A 338 -13.87 -7.94 15.37
N ILE A 339 -14.06 -8.98 16.16
CA ILE A 339 -13.26 -9.25 17.37
C ILE A 339 -12.01 -10.15 17.10
N MET A 340 -11.20 -9.93 16.02
CA MET A 340 -9.99 -10.77 15.69
C MET A 340 -8.90 -10.17 14.71
N ASN A 341 -7.55 -10.31 14.94
CA ASN A 341 -6.41 -10.19 13.95
C ASN A 341 -4.96 -10.50 14.53
N CYS A 342 -3.81 -10.57 13.76
CA CYS A 342 -2.36 -10.20 14.11
C CYS A 342 -1.13 -10.78 13.28
N PHE A 343 0.15 -10.34 13.55
CA PHE A 343 1.42 -10.49 12.74
C PHE A 343 2.79 -10.34 13.52
N THR A 344 3.88 -11.12 13.35
CA THR A 344 5.13 -11.41 14.20
C THR A 344 6.10 -10.37 14.86
N PRO A 345 7.21 -10.77 15.58
CA PRO A 345 8.25 -9.86 16.13
C PRO A 345 9.71 -9.99 15.63
N ASP A 346 10.23 -11.19 15.36
CA ASP A 346 11.59 -11.40 14.82
C ASP A 346 11.57 -11.50 13.29
N THR A 347 10.38 -11.51 12.71
CA THR A 347 10.10 -11.16 11.32
C THR A 347 10.65 -9.78 10.98
N ASP A 348 11.41 -9.72 9.90
CA ASP A 348 11.76 -8.50 9.20
C ASP A 348 10.79 -8.28 8.03
N VAL A 349 10.63 -7.03 7.62
CA VAL A 349 9.85 -6.60 6.46
C VAL A 349 10.80 -5.92 5.49
N LEU A 350 10.77 -6.36 4.23
CA LEU A 350 11.52 -5.70 3.17
C LEU A 350 10.72 -4.49 2.69
N THR A 351 11.32 -3.31 2.81
CA THR A 351 10.71 -2.02 2.49
C THR A 351 11.46 -1.34 1.33
N PRO A 352 10.90 -0.28 0.72
CA PRO A 352 11.65 0.58 -0.21
C PRO A 352 12.89 1.25 0.41
N ASP A 353 13.03 1.33 1.74
CA ASP A 353 14.23 1.86 2.42
C ASP A 353 15.27 0.77 2.76
N GLY A 354 14.94 -0.51 2.56
CA GLY A 354 15.77 -1.67 2.93
C GLY A 354 15.06 -2.64 3.88
N VAL A 355 15.82 -3.49 4.56
CA VAL A 355 15.25 -4.44 5.55
C VAL A 355 15.04 -3.73 6.89
N ARG A 356 13.79 -3.70 7.37
CA ARG A 356 13.44 -3.25 8.74
C ARG A 356 12.89 -4.41 9.56
N ASN A 357 13.06 -4.37 10.87
CA ASN A 357 12.36 -5.32 11.74
C ASN A 357 10.90 -4.88 11.92
N ILE A 358 9.96 -5.83 12.03
CA ILE A 358 8.52 -5.55 12.17
C ILE A 358 8.18 -4.71 13.43
N ARG A 359 9.05 -4.73 14.43
CA ARG A 359 8.98 -3.89 15.65
C ARG A 359 9.29 -2.41 15.41
N ASP A 360 10.03 -2.12 14.35
CA ASP A 360 10.54 -0.80 13.96
C ASP A 360 9.77 -0.21 12.75
N LEU A 361 8.56 -0.72 12.50
CA LEU A 361 7.59 -0.14 11.57
C LEU A 361 6.64 0.81 12.31
N GLU A 362 6.41 1.97 11.72
CA GLU A 362 5.46 2.99 12.18
C GLU A 362 4.35 3.21 11.15
N VAL A 363 3.19 3.72 11.58
CA VAL A 363 2.07 4.06 10.69
C VAL A 363 2.48 5.17 9.72
N GLY A 364 2.45 4.87 8.42
CA GLY A 364 2.96 5.74 7.35
C GLY A 364 4.40 5.47 6.91
N ASP A 365 5.04 4.38 7.39
CA ASP A 365 6.14 3.74 6.65
C ASP A 365 5.61 3.08 5.38
N ASP A 366 6.43 3.09 4.33
CA ASP A 366 6.12 2.43 3.07
C ASP A 366 6.68 1.00 3.06
N VAL A 367 5.88 0.04 2.58
CA VAL A 367 6.20 -1.38 2.49
C VAL A 367 5.84 -1.91 1.10
N TYR A 368 6.50 -2.98 0.66
CA TYR A 368 6.06 -3.69 -0.54
C TYR A 368 4.82 -4.52 -0.22
N SER A 369 3.78 -4.38 -1.03
CA SER A 369 2.52 -5.14 -0.95
C SER A 369 2.21 -5.73 -2.32
N LEU A 370 1.65 -6.94 -2.35
CA LEU A 370 1.26 -7.62 -3.59
C LEU A 370 -0.27 -7.61 -3.70
N ASP A 371 -0.79 -6.97 -4.75
CA ASP A 371 -2.20 -7.15 -5.11
C ASP A 371 -2.38 -8.62 -5.54
N PRO A 372 -3.19 -9.40 -4.81
CA PRO A 372 -3.29 -10.85 -4.99
C PRO A 372 -4.10 -11.25 -6.23
N ASP A 373 -4.75 -10.28 -6.87
CA ASP A 373 -5.51 -10.44 -8.11
C ASP A 373 -4.61 -10.19 -9.32
N THR A 374 -3.73 -9.18 -9.24
CA THR A 374 -2.85 -8.82 -10.35
C THR A 374 -1.49 -9.51 -10.34
N GLU A 375 -1.02 -10.04 -9.21
CA GLU A 375 0.40 -10.39 -9.05
C GLU A 375 1.32 -9.20 -9.41
N GLU A 376 0.83 -7.97 -9.18
CA GLU A 376 1.55 -6.71 -9.37
C GLU A 376 1.93 -6.20 -7.96
N MET A 377 3.23 -6.08 -7.72
CA MET A 377 3.77 -5.49 -6.50
C MET A 377 3.61 -3.98 -6.56
N GLU A 378 2.85 -3.43 -5.62
CA GLU A 378 2.75 -2.01 -5.36
C GLU A 378 3.54 -1.63 -4.10
N VAL A 379 3.87 -0.35 -3.96
CA VAL A 379 4.30 0.22 -2.67
C VAL A 379 3.05 0.76 -1.97
N LYS A 380 2.83 0.34 -0.72
CA LYS A 380 1.70 0.74 0.11
C LYS A 380 2.21 1.21 1.46
N SER A 381 1.48 2.11 2.11
CA SER A 381 1.83 2.55 3.46
C SER A 381 1.19 1.65 4.53
N VAL A 382 1.87 1.48 5.65
CA VAL A 382 1.33 0.84 6.85
C VAL A 382 0.23 1.73 7.45
N GLU A 383 -0.97 1.19 7.64
CA GLU A 383 -2.12 1.90 8.23
C GLU A 383 -2.21 1.72 9.74
N GLU A 384 -1.77 0.57 10.26
CA GLU A 384 -1.87 0.25 11.67
C GLU A 384 -0.73 -0.69 12.10
N THR A 385 -0.13 -0.44 13.26
CA THR A 385 0.81 -1.36 13.91
C THR A 385 0.37 -1.59 15.35
N HIS A 386 0.29 -2.85 15.78
CA HIS A 386 -0.17 -3.22 17.12
C HIS A 386 0.93 -3.88 17.97
N ALA A 387 1.18 -3.37 19.18
CA ALA A 387 2.18 -3.85 20.14
C ALA A 387 1.64 -3.77 21.60
N TYR A 388 1.91 -4.80 22.43
CA TYR A 388 0.75 -5.44 23.11
C TYR A 388 1.10 -6.46 24.27
N PRO A 389 2.36 -6.65 24.72
CA PRO A 389 3.33 -7.77 24.51
C PRO A 389 3.12 -9.25 24.93
N ASP A 390 1.97 -9.77 25.37
CA ASP A 390 1.96 -10.97 26.26
C ASP A 390 1.06 -12.20 25.96
N TYR A 391 1.37 -13.12 25.01
CA TYR A 391 1.01 -14.55 25.20
C TYR A 391 2.02 -15.66 24.77
N GLU A 392 1.99 -16.85 25.42
CA GLU A 392 3.09 -17.87 25.49
C GLU A 392 2.78 -19.30 24.97
N GLY A 393 1.70 -19.52 24.22
CA GLY A 393 1.48 -20.72 23.41
C GLY A 393 2.36 -20.78 22.16
N GLU A 394 1.77 -20.98 20.99
CA GLU A 394 2.41 -21.74 19.91
C GLU A 394 2.10 -21.22 18.48
N LEU A 395 3.12 -21.23 17.61
CA LEU A 395 3.03 -21.12 16.14
C LEU A 395 3.62 -22.41 15.43
N VAL A 396 3.09 -22.92 14.29
CA VAL A 396 3.61 -24.06 13.42
C VAL A 396 4.70 -23.53 12.47
N ASP A 397 5.45 -24.30 11.65
CA ASP A 397 6.65 -23.76 10.93
C ASP A 397 6.62 -23.61 9.38
N ILE A 398 7.28 -22.58 8.84
CA ILE A 398 7.84 -22.65 7.48
C ILE A 398 9.32 -22.32 7.55
N GLU A 399 10.16 -23.35 7.72
CA GLU A 399 11.56 -23.27 7.30
C GLU A 399 11.72 -23.97 5.95
N THR A 400 12.14 -23.22 4.94
CA THR A 400 12.71 -23.71 3.69
C THR A 400 13.94 -22.86 3.34
N SER A 401 14.64 -23.22 2.27
CA SER A 401 15.73 -22.39 1.74
C SER A 401 15.31 -21.03 1.16
N LYS A 402 14.01 -20.67 1.15
CA LYS A 402 13.45 -19.47 0.52
C LYS A 402 12.24 -18.86 1.23
N ILE A 403 11.74 -19.51 2.28
CA ILE A 403 10.58 -19.12 3.07
C ILE A 403 11.03 -19.44 4.50
N ASP A 404 11.18 -18.43 5.34
CA ASP A 404 11.48 -18.54 6.77
C ASP A 404 10.65 -17.49 7.45
N PHE A 405 9.78 -17.91 8.36
CA PHE A 405 8.80 -17.03 8.97
C PHE A 405 8.30 -17.58 10.30
N SER A 406 7.61 -16.68 10.99
CA SER A 406 6.93 -16.90 12.24
C SER A 406 5.56 -16.22 12.11
N VAL A 407 4.39 -16.85 12.33
CA VAL A 407 3.06 -16.17 12.36
C VAL A 407 1.97 -16.88 13.17
N THR A 408 1.01 -16.06 13.60
CA THR A 408 -0.26 -16.36 14.30
C THR A 408 -0.98 -17.58 13.66
N PRO A 409 -1.75 -18.53 14.32
CA PRO A 409 -2.43 -19.68 13.69
C PRO A 409 -3.28 -19.49 12.43
N ASN A 410 -3.33 -18.29 11.91
CA ASN A 410 -4.55 -17.67 11.47
C ASN A 410 -4.30 -16.38 10.70
N HIS A 411 -3.11 -15.83 10.84
CA HIS A 411 -2.42 -15.04 9.83
C HIS A 411 -2.80 -15.44 8.40
N ARG A 412 -3.35 -14.55 7.56
CA ARG A 412 -3.76 -14.99 6.21
C ARG A 412 -2.55 -15.07 5.28
N MET A 413 -2.01 -16.24 5.01
CA MET A 413 -0.93 -16.34 4.02
C MET A 413 -1.45 -16.05 2.62
N LEU A 414 -0.56 -15.55 1.77
CA LEU A 414 -0.80 -15.37 0.36
C LEU A 414 -0.10 -16.49 -0.42
N VAL A 415 -0.84 -17.46 -0.96
CA VAL A 415 -0.30 -18.70 -1.57
C VAL A 415 -1.21 -19.29 -2.65
N ARG A 416 -0.70 -20.22 -3.44
CA ARG A 416 -1.48 -21.05 -4.38
C ARG A 416 -1.00 -22.50 -4.38
N LYS A 417 -1.87 -23.45 -4.73
CA LYS A 417 -1.49 -24.88 -4.82
C LYS A 417 -0.69 -25.19 -6.09
N ASN A 418 0.42 -25.89 -5.91
CA ASN A 418 1.30 -26.39 -6.96
C ASN A 418 1.60 -27.88 -6.73
N GLU A 419 0.58 -28.70 -6.97
CA GLU A 419 0.57 -30.14 -6.72
C GLU A 419 1.59 -30.93 -7.58
N THR A 420 1.68 -32.24 -7.36
CA THR A 420 2.67 -33.16 -7.96
C THR A 420 2.60 -33.26 -9.50
N ASN A 421 1.59 -32.65 -10.13
CA ASN A 421 1.45 -32.54 -11.59
C ASN A 421 1.64 -31.11 -12.16
N GLY A 422 1.70 -30.07 -11.33
CA GLY A 422 1.79 -28.66 -11.74
C GLY A 422 1.01 -27.71 -10.82
N ILE A 423 0.93 -26.43 -11.20
CA ILE A 423 -0.04 -25.47 -10.61
C ILE A 423 -1.45 -26.00 -10.85
N THR A 424 -2.33 -25.81 -9.86
CA THR A 424 -3.76 -26.15 -9.92
C THR A 424 -4.67 -24.95 -9.61
N GLU A 425 -4.06 -23.76 -9.50
CA GLU A 425 -4.65 -22.53 -8.99
C GLU A 425 -3.89 -21.31 -9.58
N ASP A 426 -4.41 -20.63 -10.60
CA ASP A 426 -3.84 -19.52 -11.43
C ASP A 426 -3.59 -18.19 -10.65
N GLY A 427 -2.86 -18.23 -9.54
CA GLY A 427 -2.54 -17.08 -8.68
C GLY A 427 -3.06 -17.22 -7.24
N TYR A 428 -2.96 -16.18 -6.43
CA TYR A 428 -2.79 -16.37 -4.98
C TYR A 428 -4.05 -16.09 -4.11
N SER A 429 -4.33 -17.03 -3.20
CA SER A 429 -5.38 -17.08 -2.18
C SER A 429 -4.99 -16.35 -0.89
N PHE A 430 -5.97 -15.81 -0.16
CA PHE A 430 -5.75 -15.43 1.25
C PHE A 430 -6.54 -16.32 2.18
N VAL A 431 -5.85 -17.21 2.87
CA VAL A 431 -6.47 -18.12 3.81
C VAL A 431 -5.54 -18.26 5.03
N GLU A 432 -6.12 -18.66 6.17
CA GLU A 432 -5.60 -18.45 7.51
C GLU A 432 -4.53 -19.51 7.85
N ALA A 433 -3.39 -19.12 8.45
CA ALA A 433 -2.14 -19.89 8.43
C ALA A 433 -2.32 -21.35 8.83
N GLY A 434 -3.20 -21.59 9.80
CA GLY A 434 -3.65 -22.87 10.32
C GLY A 434 -4.05 -23.91 9.27
N ASP A 435 -4.12 -23.51 8.01
CA ASP A 435 -4.40 -24.38 6.91
C ASP A 435 -3.29 -25.44 6.74
N LEU A 436 -1.99 -25.18 7.00
CA LEU A 436 -0.97 -25.88 6.19
C LEU A 436 -1.15 -27.40 6.05
N ASP A 437 -1.47 -27.78 4.81
CA ASP A 437 -1.54 -29.15 4.41
C ASP A 437 -0.19 -29.81 4.62
N ARG A 438 -0.26 -30.98 5.22
CA ARG A 438 0.94 -31.74 5.50
C ARG A 438 1.53 -32.32 4.23
N ALA A 439 0.74 -32.62 3.20
CA ALA A 439 1.18 -33.24 1.95
C ALA A 439 1.25 -32.26 0.75
N THR A 440 0.25 -31.38 0.59
CA THR A 440 0.10 -30.46 -0.53
C THR A 440 1.23 -29.43 -0.56
N ASN A 441 1.50 -28.91 -1.76
CA ASN A 441 2.70 -28.17 -2.09
C ASN A 441 2.34 -26.75 -2.51
N TYR A 442 2.19 -25.89 -1.51
CA TYR A 442 1.92 -24.48 -1.73
C TYR A 442 3.11 -23.79 -2.32
N GLU A 443 2.77 -22.72 -2.99
CA GLU A 443 3.65 -21.86 -3.73
C GLU A 443 3.30 -20.45 -3.29
N LEU A 444 4.22 -19.83 -2.55
CA LEU A 444 4.13 -18.40 -2.22
C LEU A 444 4.49 -17.59 -3.48
N PRO A 445 4.10 -16.30 -3.53
CA PRO A 445 4.49 -15.38 -4.58
C PRO A 445 5.95 -15.46 -5.00
N HIS A 446 6.15 -15.54 -6.31
CA HIS A 446 7.42 -15.49 -7.05
C HIS A 446 7.09 -15.13 -8.50
N ASP A 447 8.09 -14.66 -9.26
CA ASP A 447 7.94 -14.19 -10.64
C ASP A 447 6.86 -13.08 -10.79
N TRP A 448 6.59 -12.34 -9.70
CA TRP A 448 5.61 -11.25 -9.66
C TRP A 448 6.06 -10.07 -10.53
N SER A 449 5.08 -9.29 -11.00
CA SER A 449 5.29 -8.11 -11.82
C SER A 449 5.33 -6.81 -10.98
N THR A 450 5.78 -5.71 -11.56
CA THR A 450 5.83 -4.38 -10.94
C THR A 450 5.79 -3.32 -12.06
N GLU A 451 5.46 -2.06 -11.75
CA GLU A 451 5.67 -0.98 -12.72
C GLU A 451 7.19 -0.80 -12.96
N HIS A 452 7.59 -0.78 -14.24
CA HIS A 452 8.95 -0.50 -14.67
C HIS A 452 8.96 0.80 -15.47
N GLY A 453 9.93 1.68 -15.20
CA GLY A 453 10.08 2.93 -15.95
C GLY A 453 10.82 2.75 -17.28
N ASP A 454 11.25 3.87 -17.84
CA ASP A 454 11.86 3.92 -19.17
C ASP A 454 13.27 3.31 -19.27
N ASP A 455 13.70 3.05 -20.51
CA ASP A 455 15.10 2.79 -20.84
C ASP A 455 15.92 4.10 -20.73
N LEU A 456 16.98 4.06 -19.92
CA LEU A 456 18.04 5.07 -19.89
C LEU A 456 18.75 5.09 -21.25
N GLY A 457 18.44 6.08 -22.09
CA GLY A 457 18.87 6.18 -23.49
C GLY A 457 20.32 6.63 -23.68
N GLU A 458 20.57 7.93 -23.74
CA GLU A 458 21.92 8.51 -23.74
C GLU A 458 22.17 9.17 -22.37
N VAL A 459 23.28 8.80 -21.73
CA VAL A 459 23.73 9.36 -20.46
C VAL A 459 24.76 10.45 -20.72
N ASP A 460 24.42 11.69 -20.40
CA ASP A 460 25.40 12.76 -20.37
C ASP A 460 26.09 12.81 -19.00
N LEU A 461 27.40 12.59 -18.97
CA LEU A 461 28.14 12.53 -17.72
C LEU A 461 28.05 13.86 -16.94
N VAL A 462 27.87 15.00 -17.62
CA VAL A 462 27.84 16.33 -16.95
C VAL A 462 26.72 16.47 -15.93
N ASP A 463 25.61 15.74 -16.10
CA ASP A 463 24.49 15.70 -15.16
C ASP A 463 24.84 14.98 -13.84
N TYR A 464 26.02 14.36 -13.78
CA TYR A 464 26.57 13.69 -12.61
C TYR A 464 27.88 14.34 -12.10
N LEU A 465 28.26 15.54 -12.58
CA LEU A 465 29.50 16.25 -12.23
C LEU A 465 29.28 17.55 -11.43
N ASP A 466 29.97 17.67 -10.30
CA ASP A 466 29.95 18.86 -9.45
C ASP A 466 30.86 20.00 -9.98
N GLY A 467 30.30 20.84 -10.87
CA GLY A 467 30.67 22.25 -11.11
C GLY A 467 32.04 22.59 -11.75
N ASP A 468 33.10 21.86 -11.45
CA ASP A 468 34.45 22.09 -11.97
C ASP A 468 34.71 21.19 -13.21
N TYR A 469 34.22 21.58 -14.38
CA TYR A 469 34.57 20.90 -15.63
C TYR A 469 34.64 21.84 -16.84
N GLU A 470 35.37 21.38 -17.85
CA GLU A 470 35.43 21.94 -19.20
C GLU A 470 34.76 20.97 -20.18
N VAL A 471 33.93 21.48 -21.10
CA VAL A 471 33.34 20.72 -22.22
C VAL A 471 33.94 21.20 -23.53
N TRP A 472 34.52 20.27 -24.30
CA TRP A 472 34.99 20.50 -25.66
C TRP A 472 33.90 20.06 -26.63
N VAL A 473 33.55 20.90 -27.60
CA VAL A 473 32.52 20.63 -28.61
C VAL A 473 33.01 20.94 -30.02
N ARG A 474 32.77 19.99 -30.92
CA ARG A 474 32.91 20.12 -32.36
C ARG A 474 31.51 20.32 -32.95
N PRO A 475 31.16 21.48 -33.56
CA PRO A 475 29.86 21.66 -34.19
C PRO A 475 29.85 21.22 -35.66
N GLU A 476 28.72 20.68 -36.13
CA GLU A 476 28.48 20.39 -37.55
C GLU A 476 28.35 21.68 -38.38
N VAL A 477 27.79 22.73 -37.78
CA VAL A 477 27.61 24.02 -38.44
C VAL A 477 28.91 24.79 -38.57
N HIS A 478 29.02 25.66 -39.59
CA HIS A 478 30.21 26.48 -39.78
C HIS A 478 30.41 27.38 -38.55
N GLY A 479 31.62 27.41 -37.97
CA GLY A 479 31.92 28.13 -36.72
C GLY A 479 31.62 29.64 -36.67
N HIS A 480 31.34 30.29 -37.81
CA HIS A 480 30.82 31.67 -37.84
C HIS A 480 29.32 31.76 -37.55
N THR A 481 28.56 30.71 -37.84
CA THR A 481 27.16 30.52 -37.43
C THR A 481 27.10 30.13 -35.95
N PHE A 482 27.91 29.14 -35.55
CA PHE A 482 28.00 28.68 -34.15
C PHE A 482 28.22 29.85 -33.17
N ALA A 483 29.28 30.64 -33.40
CA ALA A 483 29.61 31.82 -32.61
C ALA A 483 28.74 33.07 -32.89
N ALA A 484 27.71 32.96 -33.73
CA ALA A 484 26.72 34.03 -33.92
C ALA A 484 25.47 33.77 -33.08
N GLU A 485 24.97 32.53 -33.04
CA GLU A 485 23.83 32.16 -32.18
C GLU A 485 24.22 32.15 -30.70
N LEU A 486 25.45 31.72 -30.36
CA LEU A 486 26.04 31.85 -29.01
C LEU A 486 26.27 33.32 -28.57
N GLY A 487 26.14 34.31 -29.46
CA GLY A 487 26.42 35.72 -29.17
C GLY A 487 27.91 36.10 -28.96
N TYR A 488 28.80 35.13 -28.68
CA TYR A 488 30.25 35.31 -28.58
C TYR A 488 31.04 34.21 -29.30
N TYR A 489 32.36 34.38 -29.38
CA TYR A 489 33.30 33.38 -29.91
C TYR A 489 34.01 32.69 -28.72
N PRO A 490 33.72 31.40 -28.44
CA PRO A 490 34.48 30.64 -27.44
C PRO A 490 35.92 30.38 -27.91
N ASP A 491 36.81 30.10 -26.96
CA ASP A 491 38.19 29.71 -27.26
C ASP A 491 38.22 28.33 -27.94
N THR A 492 39.18 28.13 -28.85
CA THR A 492 39.34 26.86 -29.59
C THR A 492 40.56 26.07 -29.16
N VAL A 493 40.40 24.75 -29.03
CA VAL A 493 41.45 23.81 -28.62
C VAL A 493 41.56 22.66 -29.63
N LEU A 494 42.79 22.36 -30.04
CA LEU A 494 43.12 21.20 -30.87
C LEU A 494 43.14 19.93 -30.01
N LYS A 495 42.16 19.04 -30.19
CA LYS A 495 42.11 17.74 -29.53
C LYS A 495 43.08 16.78 -30.21
N ASN A 496 44.33 16.76 -29.75
CA ASN A 496 45.48 16.13 -30.43
C ASN A 496 45.33 14.63 -30.77
N ASP A 497 44.50 13.89 -30.04
CA ASP A 497 44.20 12.46 -30.26
C ASP A 497 43.11 12.22 -31.31
N VAL A 498 42.23 13.21 -31.56
CA VAL A 498 41.24 13.21 -32.66
C VAL A 498 41.79 13.92 -33.91
N GLY A 499 42.66 14.92 -33.72
CA GLY A 499 43.30 15.70 -34.80
C GLY A 499 42.50 16.93 -35.26
N GLU A 500 41.45 17.30 -34.53
CA GLU A 500 40.48 18.33 -34.91
C GLU A 500 40.46 19.50 -33.89
N GLU A 501 40.11 20.70 -34.37
CA GLU A 501 39.87 21.88 -33.52
C GLU A 501 38.36 21.97 -33.19
N GLY A 502 38.07 22.15 -31.90
CA GLY A 502 36.73 22.38 -31.36
C GLY A 502 36.75 23.53 -30.36
N TYR A 503 35.57 23.95 -29.93
CA TYR A 503 35.35 25.04 -28.98
C TYR A 503 35.34 24.49 -27.54
N VAL A 504 35.83 25.26 -26.57
CA VAL A 504 35.78 24.88 -25.15
C VAL A 504 34.92 25.86 -24.35
N PHE A 505 34.14 25.28 -23.45
CA PHE A 505 33.26 25.95 -22.49
C PHE A 505 33.63 25.47 -21.10
N ASP A 506 33.53 26.34 -20.09
CA ASP A 506 33.43 25.91 -18.69
C ASP A 506 31.99 25.46 -18.37
N ALA A 507 31.76 24.91 -17.18
CA ALA A 507 30.45 24.39 -16.79
C ALA A 507 29.32 25.45 -16.86
N GLU A 508 29.59 26.69 -16.47
CA GLU A 508 28.60 27.79 -16.49
C GLU A 508 28.26 28.18 -17.94
N ALA A 509 29.27 28.42 -18.79
CA ALA A 509 29.07 28.77 -20.19
C ALA A 509 28.56 27.60 -21.06
N TYR A 510 28.77 26.35 -20.64
CA TYR A 510 28.14 25.19 -21.27
C TYR A 510 26.64 25.14 -20.93
N ALA A 511 26.30 25.30 -19.64
CA ALA A 511 24.91 25.25 -19.18
C ALA A 511 24.05 26.39 -19.77
N GLU A 512 24.57 27.62 -19.88
CA GLU A 512 23.86 28.76 -20.47
C GLU A 512 23.41 28.50 -21.93
N HIS A 513 24.09 27.60 -22.64
CA HIS A 513 23.93 27.41 -24.08
C HIS A 513 23.67 25.96 -24.50
N ARG A 514 23.41 25.06 -23.54
CA ARG A 514 23.34 23.60 -23.72
C ARG A 514 22.45 23.18 -24.89
N GLU A 515 21.19 23.63 -24.91
CA GLU A 515 20.21 23.34 -25.96
C GLU A 515 20.75 23.65 -27.37
N TYR A 516 21.28 24.86 -27.58
CA TYR A 516 21.84 25.24 -28.88
C TYR A 516 23.09 24.41 -29.22
N ILE A 517 24.00 24.26 -28.26
CA ILE A 517 25.26 23.55 -28.45
C ILE A 517 25.01 22.09 -28.87
N GLU A 518 24.07 21.41 -28.21
CA GLU A 518 23.68 20.03 -28.48
C GLU A 518 22.96 19.90 -29.83
N SER A 519 22.05 20.84 -30.16
CA SER A 519 21.32 20.85 -31.44
C SER A 519 22.20 20.89 -32.71
N VAL A 520 23.50 21.20 -32.58
CA VAL A 520 24.48 21.24 -33.68
C VAL A 520 25.78 20.49 -33.37
N CYS A 521 25.81 19.62 -32.36
CA CYS A 521 27.02 18.92 -31.91
C CYS A 521 27.39 17.73 -32.83
N GLU A 522 28.58 17.78 -33.45
CA GLU A 522 29.21 16.64 -34.16
C GLU A 522 29.88 15.67 -33.17
N ARG A 523 30.59 16.20 -32.16
CA ARG A 523 31.31 15.44 -31.10
C ARG A 523 31.51 16.29 -29.84
N SER A 524 31.41 15.67 -28.67
CA SER A 524 31.70 16.31 -27.38
C SER A 524 32.62 15.46 -26.48
N PHE A 525 33.37 16.11 -25.59
CA PHE A 525 34.23 15.47 -24.59
C PHE A 525 34.30 16.34 -23.32
N VAL A 526 34.52 15.75 -22.14
CA VAL A 526 34.58 16.44 -20.84
C VAL A 526 35.93 16.23 -20.11
N HIS A 527 36.33 17.21 -19.30
CA HIS A 527 37.64 17.30 -18.66
C HIS A 527 37.65 18.18 -17.38
N ARG A 528 38.64 17.97 -16.49
CA ARG A 528 38.89 18.78 -15.27
C ARG A 528 40.38 18.99 -14.96
N GLU A 529 41.25 18.06 -15.39
CA GLU A 529 42.65 18.02 -14.96
C GLU A 529 43.64 18.31 -16.10
N SER A 530 44.13 19.54 -16.19
CA SER A 530 45.06 19.99 -17.24
C SER A 530 46.24 19.02 -17.46
N GLY A 531 46.30 18.43 -18.66
CA GLY A 531 47.33 17.46 -19.05
C GLY A 531 46.92 15.98 -18.90
N ARG A 532 45.71 15.69 -18.43
CA ARG A 532 45.04 14.37 -18.60
C ARG A 532 44.41 14.26 -19.99
N LYS A 533 43.83 13.10 -20.29
CA LYS A 533 42.93 12.94 -21.44
C LYS A 533 41.58 13.57 -21.13
N TRP A 534 40.92 14.02 -22.18
CA TRP A 534 39.48 14.30 -22.17
C TRP A 534 38.77 12.97 -22.42
N ILE A 535 37.72 12.67 -21.67
CA ILE A 535 36.89 11.48 -21.86
C ILE A 535 35.63 11.85 -22.67
N PRO A 536 34.95 10.90 -23.33
CA PRO A 536 33.65 11.17 -23.94
C PRO A 536 32.69 11.80 -22.92
N ARG A 537 31.81 12.68 -23.41
CA ARG A 537 30.84 13.40 -22.57
C ARG A 537 29.59 12.55 -22.37
N THR A 538 29.01 12.09 -23.49
CA THR A 538 27.85 11.21 -23.49
C THR A 538 28.26 9.75 -23.68
N PHE A 539 27.41 8.86 -23.16
CA PHE A 539 27.54 7.40 -23.24
C PHE A 539 26.19 6.79 -23.60
N ASP A 540 26.22 5.66 -24.31
CA ASP A 540 25.06 4.78 -24.41
C ASP A 540 24.69 4.31 -22.98
N GLY A 541 23.42 4.41 -22.60
CA GLY A 541 22.98 4.19 -21.22
C GLY A 541 23.11 2.73 -20.77
N ASP A 542 22.99 1.79 -21.70
CA ASP A 542 23.24 0.36 -21.47
C ASP A 542 24.72 0.10 -21.15
N ASP A 543 25.64 0.75 -21.86
CA ASP A 543 27.07 0.71 -21.55
C ASP A 543 27.42 1.46 -20.24
N PHE A 544 26.70 2.53 -19.90
CA PHE A 544 26.87 3.22 -18.61
C PHE A 544 26.41 2.36 -17.43
N LEU A 545 25.32 1.62 -17.57
CA LEU A 545 24.82 0.68 -16.58
C LEU A 545 25.79 -0.48 -16.35
N ASP A 546 26.36 -1.05 -17.42
CA ASP A 546 27.42 -2.06 -17.28
C ASP A 546 28.62 -1.50 -16.50
N LEU A 547 29.06 -0.28 -16.81
CA LEU A 547 30.20 0.36 -16.13
C LEU A 547 29.93 0.56 -14.63
N LEU A 548 28.70 0.93 -14.27
CA LEU A 548 28.28 1.05 -12.87
C LEU A 548 28.27 -0.33 -12.18
N ALA A 549 27.72 -1.37 -12.79
CA ALA A 549 27.68 -2.72 -12.21
C ALA A 549 29.09 -3.35 -12.04
N TRP A 550 29.96 -3.21 -13.05
CA TRP A 550 31.38 -3.57 -12.97
C TRP A 550 32.14 -2.74 -11.91
N TYR A 551 31.67 -1.53 -11.61
CA TYR A 551 32.26 -0.71 -10.54
C TYR A 551 31.71 -1.04 -9.14
N VAL A 552 30.43 -1.43 -9.01
CA VAL A 552 29.85 -1.87 -7.73
C VAL A 552 30.60 -3.10 -7.20
N THR A 553 30.90 -4.03 -8.09
CA THR A 553 31.64 -5.28 -7.81
C THR A 553 33.15 -5.04 -7.66
N GLU A 554 33.88 -5.13 -8.77
CA GLU A 554 35.35 -5.16 -8.81
C GLU A 554 35.99 -3.76 -8.86
N GLY A 555 35.18 -2.71 -8.70
CA GLY A 555 35.57 -1.31 -8.87
C GLY A 555 36.16 -0.66 -7.61
N ASN A 556 37.35 -0.09 -7.76
CA ASN A 556 38.01 0.72 -6.73
C ASN A 556 38.63 1.99 -7.33
N VAL A 557 38.54 3.11 -6.59
CA VAL A 557 39.16 4.39 -6.96
C VAL A 557 40.36 4.68 -6.07
N TYR A 558 41.53 4.85 -6.68
CA TYR A 558 42.75 5.23 -5.97
C TYR A 558 43.33 6.55 -6.49
N THR A 559 43.27 7.59 -5.65
CA THR A 559 43.95 8.86 -5.90
C THR A 559 45.38 8.85 -5.36
N SER A 560 46.34 8.84 -6.29
CA SER A 560 47.77 8.80 -5.97
C SER A 560 48.33 10.15 -5.53
N GLU A 561 49.14 10.17 -4.46
CA GLU A 561 49.87 11.38 -4.00
C GLU A 561 50.83 11.95 -5.06
N GLU A 562 50.99 13.28 -5.07
CA GLU A 562 52.02 13.95 -5.87
C GLU A 562 53.44 13.45 -5.54
N LYS A 563 54.19 13.04 -6.57
CA LYS A 563 55.53 12.46 -6.39
C LYS A 563 56.58 13.17 -7.25
N GLN A 564 57.55 13.79 -6.57
CA GLN A 564 58.65 14.52 -7.21
C GLN A 564 59.81 13.57 -7.60
N PHE A 565 60.02 13.41 -8.91
CA PHE A 565 61.13 12.66 -9.49
C PHE A 565 62.22 13.63 -9.99
N GLY A 566 63.02 14.14 -9.07
CA GLY A 566 64.09 15.11 -9.36
C GLY A 566 63.52 16.48 -9.70
N GLU A 567 63.82 16.99 -10.91
CA GLU A 567 63.26 18.27 -11.40
C GLU A 567 61.83 18.14 -11.97
N LYS A 568 61.26 16.93 -12.02
CA LYS A 568 59.90 16.69 -12.51
C LYS A 568 58.95 16.35 -11.37
N LEU A 569 57.88 17.12 -11.23
CA LEU A 569 56.69 16.71 -10.49
C LEU A 569 55.85 15.76 -11.37
N ARG A 570 55.37 14.65 -10.77
CA ARG A 570 54.23 13.88 -11.26
C ARG A 570 53.07 14.20 -10.32
N GLY A 571 52.14 15.04 -10.78
CA GLY A 571 50.95 15.41 -10.02
C GLY A 571 50.04 14.21 -9.77
N SER A 572 49.10 14.39 -8.83
CA SER A 572 48.15 13.36 -8.40
C SER A 572 47.35 12.79 -9.57
N ALA A 573 47.09 11.49 -9.54
CA ALA A 573 46.24 10.82 -10.52
C ALA A 573 45.23 9.93 -9.79
N THR A 574 43.95 10.26 -9.96
CA THR A 574 42.83 9.35 -9.69
C THR A 574 42.85 8.24 -10.73
N THR A 575 42.88 7.00 -10.26
CA THR A 575 42.91 5.79 -11.08
C THR A 575 41.70 4.96 -10.71
N ILE A 576 40.84 4.70 -11.68
CA ILE A 576 39.78 3.71 -11.57
C ILE A 576 40.40 2.37 -11.95
N GLN A 577 40.24 1.38 -11.08
CA GLN A 577 40.58 0.00 -11.36
C GLN A 577 39.30 -0.83 -11.28
N ILE A 578 39.09 -1.69 -12.29
CA ILE A 578 38.12 -2.78 -12.28
C ILE A 578 38.97 -4.05 -12.40
N ALA A 579 38.99 -4.87 -11.34
CA ALA A 579 39.65 -6.17 -11.41
C ALA A 579 38.75 -7.22 -12.11
N GLN A 580 39.36 -8.28 -12.64
CA GLN A 580 38.71 -9.56 -12.97
C GLN A 580 39.82 -10.57 -13.31
N GLN A 581 39.61 -11.85 -13.05
CA GLN A 581 40.53 -12.92 -13.45
C GLN A 581 40.08 -13.59 -14.76
N PRO A 582 41.00 -13.85 -15.72
CA PRO A 582 40.65 -14.49 -16.98
C PRO A 582 40.24 -15.95 -16.77
N ALA A 583 39.26 -16.41 -17.56
CA ALA A 583 38.61 -17.71 -17.39
C ALA A 583 39.56 -18.92 -17.45
N MET A 584 39.21 -19.98 -16.69
CA MET A 584 39.94 -21.26 -16.76
C MET A 584 39.62 -22.03 -18.05
N ALA A 585 40.52 -22.97 -18.40
CA ALA A 585 40.61 -23.55 -19.74
C ALA A 585 39.52 -24.61 -20.08
N ASP A 586 38.41 -24.64 -19.35
CA ASP A 586 37.23 -25.51 -19.52
C ASP A 586 36.23 -24.93 -20.53
N GLY A 587 36.21 -23.59 -20.71
CA GLY A 587 35.49 -22.91 -21.79
C GLY A 587 34.11 -22.34 -21.45
N GLY A 588 34.04 -21.53 -20.38
CA GLY A 588 33.00 -20.48 -20.27
C GLY A 588 33.33 -19.28 -21.15
N ASP A 589 32.48 -18.26 -21.11
CA ASP A 589 32.76 -16.94 -21.69
C ASP A 589 33.85 -16.19 -20.88
N ASP A 590 34.37 -15.09 -21.43
CA ASP A 590 35.56 -14.39 -20.91
C ASP A 590 35.18 -13.00 -20.40
N ASP A 591 34.68 -12.93 -19.16
CA ASP A 591 34.18 -11.69 -18.51
C ASP A 591 35.24 -10.58 -18.46
N HIS A 592 36.52 -10.96 -18.36
CA HIS A 592 37.65 -10.04 -18.48
C HIS A 592 37.64 -9.32 -19.84
N ALA A 593 37.40 -10.04 -20.93
CA ALA A 593 37.29 -9.45 -22.26
C ALA A 593 36.06 -8.54 -22.41
N ALA A 594 34.95 -8.85 -21.74
CA ALA A 594 33.73 -8.03 -21.78
C ALA A 594 33.97 -6.61 -21.21
N ILE A 595 34.72 -6.49 -20.10
CA ILE A 595 35.15 -5.19 -19.54
C ILE A 595 36.00 -4.41 -20.56
N GLY A 596 36.86 -5.09 -21.32
CA GLY A 596 37.66 -4.48 -22.38
C GLY A 596 36.82 -3.95 -23.55
N ASP A 597 35.95 -4.80 -24.10
CA ASP A 597 35.05 -4.42 -25.19
C ASP A 597 34.08 -3.31 -24.77
N LEU A 598 33.65 -3.25 -23.51
CA LEU A 598 32.88 -2.14 -22.94
C LEU A 598 33.68 -0.84 -22.92
N LEU A 599 34.89 -0.85 -22.34
CA LEU A 599 35.72 0.34 -22.25
C LEU A 599 36.14 0.87 -23.63
N ASP A 600 36.32 -0.01 -24.63
CA ASP A 600 36.56 0.39 -26.03
C ASP A 600 35.30 0.98 -26.69
N ARG A 601 34.08 0.47 -26.44
CA ARG A 601 32.81 1.10 -26.90
C ARG A 601 32.64 2.50 -26.30
N MET A 602 32.86 2.62 -24.99
CA MET A 602 32.83 3.88 -24.24
C MET A 602 34.05 4.79 -24.52
N GLY A 603 34.94 4.43 -25.46
CA GLY A 603 36.08 5.25 -25.89
C GLY A 603 37.15 5.52 -24.81
N PHE A 604 37.13 4.79 -23.69
CA PHE A 604 38.11 4.92 -22.63
C PHE A 604 39.47 4.39 -23.07
N ASN A 605 40.52 5.00 -22.54
CA ASN A 605 41.90 4.65 -22.88
C ASN A 605 42.57 4.00 -21.67
N TYR A 606 42.44 2.68 -21.58
CA TYR A 606 42.85 1.87 -20.44
C TYR A 606 44.23 1.22 -20.61
N TYR A 607 44.72 0.68 -19.50
CA TYR A 607 45.76 -0.35 -19.43
C TYR A 607 45.11 -1.63 -18.90
N ALA A 608 45.37 -2.76 -19.55
CA ALA A 608 44.90 -4.08 -19.10
C ALA A 608 46.09 -5.00 -18.84
N ASP A 609 45.98 -5.84 -17.81
CA ASP A 609 46.86 -6.98 -17.57
C ASP A 609 46.07 -8.25 -17.22
N GLU A 610 46.72 -9.28 -16.69
CA GLU A 610 46.11 -10.59 -16.37
C GLU A 610 45.19 -10.58 -15.12
N ASN A 611 44.92 -9.41 -14.53
CA ASN A 611 44.10 -9.23 -13.33
C ASN A 611 43.06 -8.09 -13.45
N GLY A 612 42.85 -7.54 -14.65
CA GLY A 612 41.83 -6.53 -14.94
C GLY A 612 42.33 -5.26 -15.63
N TYR A 613 41.57 -4.18 -15.45
CA TYR A 613 41.61 -2.95 -16.24
C TYR A 613 41.84 -1.72 -15.35
N GLN A 614 42.68 -0.79 -15.81
CA GLN A 614 43.02 0.46 -15.11
C GLN A 614 43.00 1.66 -16.07
N PHE A 615 42.31 2.73 -15.68
CA PHE A 615 42.30 3.99 -16.43
C PHE A 615 42.26 5.19 -15.48
N THR A 616 42.70 6.37 -15.95
CA THR A 616 42.80 7.57 -15.11
C THR A 616 41.76 8.61 -15.53
N SER A 617 40.68 8.72 -14.77
CA SER A 617 39.75 9.83 -14.80
C SER A 617 39.44 10.23 -13.36
N ARG A 618 39.51 11.53 -13.07
CA ARG A 618 39.15 12.06 -11.75
C ARG A 618 37.66 12.31 -11.63
N LEU A 619 37.07 13.00 -12.62
CA LEU A 619 35.63 13.25 -12.72
C LEU A 619 34.83 11.97 -12.51
N LEU A 620 35.05 10.97 -13.36
CA LEU A 620 34.35 9.70 -13.30
C LEU A 620 34.69 8.89 -12.03
N GLY A 621 35.88 9.06 -11.44
CA GLY A 621 36.22 8.42 -10.17
C GLY A 621 35.36 8.98 -9.03
N GLU A 622 35.30 10.30 -8.91
CA GLU A 622 34.49 11.00 -7.90
C GLU A 622 32.98 10.73 -8.10
N THR A 623 32.51 10.64 -9.36
CA THR A 623 31.13 10.22 -9.68
C THR A 623 30.85 8.77 -9.28
N LEU A 624 31.74 7.82 -9.58
CA LEU A 624 31.57 6.41 -9.23
C LEU A 624 31.59 6.18 -7.71
N GLU A 625 32.48 6.85 -6.97
CA GLU A 625 32.49 6.84 -5.50
C GLU A 625 31.19 7.39 -4.92
N ARG A 626 30.65 8.51 -5.47
CA ARG A 626 29.40 9.15 -5.03
C ARG A 626 28.16 8.31 -5.31
N LEU A 627 28.10 7.64 -6.46
CA LEU A 627 26.95 6.85 -6.88
C LEU A 627 26.92 5.47 -6.22
N CYS A 628 28.05 4.75 -6.26
CA CYS A 628 28.11 3.31 -5.97
C CYS A 628 28.97 2.93 -4.75
N GLY A 629 29.54 3.91 -4.04
CA GLY A 629 30.40 3.68 -2.86
C GLY A 629 31.86 3.41 -3.20
N GLY A 630 32.77 4.01 -2.42
CA GLY A 630 34.21 3.97 -2.68
C GLY A 630 34.92 2.68 -2.28
N HIS A 631 34.38 1.91 -1.33
CA HIS A 631 34.98 0.65 -0.87
C HIS A 631 33.95 -0.39 -0.41
N SER A 632 34.38 -1.64 -0.22
CA SER A 632 33.53 -2.85 -0.10
C SER A 632 32.47 -2.86 1.02
N PHE A 633 32.60 -1.99 2.02
CA PHE A 633 31.65 -1.83 3.13
C PHE A 633 30.68 -0.64 2.92
N GLU A 634 30.95 0.21 1.94
CA GLU A 634 30.14 1.39 1.56
C GLU A 634 29.46 1.21 0.19
N LYS A 635 29.62 0.06 -0.47
CA LYS A 635 28.98 -0.19 -1.77
C LYS A 635 27.47 -0.10 -1.65
N GLN A 636 26.83 0.38 -2.71
CA GLN A 636 25.38 0.58 -2.82
C GLN A 636 24.97 0.60 -4.30
N LEU A 637 23.68 0.47 -4.59
CA LEU A 637 23.12 0.75 -5.90
C LEU A 637 22.59 2.20 -5.97
N PRO A 638 22.81 2.92 -7.07
CA PRO A 638 22.16 4.20 -7.33
C PRO A 638 20.64 4.06 -7.40
N GLU A 639 19.92 4.88 -6.62
CA GLU A 639 18.46 4.80 -6.45
C GLU A 639 17.67 4.84 -7.77
N PHE A 640 18.18 5.55 -8.80
CA PHE A 640 17.53 5.61 -10.11
C PHE A 640 17.39 4.23 -10.79
N ILE A 641 18.19 3.22 -10.41
CA ILE A 641 18.12 1.85 -10.96
C ILE A 641 16.76 1.20 -10.67
N PHE A 642 16.18 1.46 -9.50
CA PHE A 642 14.86 0.92 -9.13
C PHE A 642 13.73 1.50 -9.99
N GLY A 643 13.95 2.68 -10.60
CA GLY A 643 13.07 3.32 -11.57
C GLY A 643 13.29 2.93 -13.04
N LEU A 644 14.29 2.11 -13.38
CA LEU A 644 14.57 1.72 -14.78
C LEU A 644 13.60 0.65 -15.32
N SER A 645 13.66 0.46 -16.64
CA SER A 645 13.03 -0.65 -17.35
C SER A 645 13.45 -2.02 -16.82
N GLU A 646 12.58 -3.02 -16.96
CA GLU A 646 12.90 -4.43 -16.66
C GLU A 646 14.16 -4.89 -17.40
N ARG A 647 14.28 -4.52 -18.68
CA ARG A 647 15.39 -4.86 -19.56
C ARG A 647 16.72 -4.38 -19.01
N GLN A 648 16.78 -3.15 -18.50
CA GLN A 648 17.98 -2.56 -17.93
C GLN A 648 18.26 -3.02 -16.50
N LYS A 649 17.22 -3.21 -15.66
CA LYS A 649 17.35 -3.87 -14.35
C LYS A 649 17.96 -5.28 -14.48
N ARG A 650 17.47 -6.11 -15.42
CA ARG A 650 18.04 -7.44 -15.71
C ARG A 650 19.49 -7.34 -16.19
N ARG A 651 19.81 -6.45 -17.15
CA ARG A 651 21.19 -6.25 -17.66
C ARG A 651 22.16 -5.82 -16.54
N PHE A 652 21.73 -4.92 -15.67
CA PHE A 652 22.53 -4.48 -14.52
C PHE A 652 22.80 -5.63 -13.56
N LEU A 653 21.76 -6.41 -13.23
CA LEU A 653 21.86 -7.57 -12.35
C LEU A 653 22.76 -8.68 -12.93
N ASP A 654 22.62 -9.03 -14.21
CA ASP A 654 23.51 -10.00 -14.87
C ASP A 654 24.97 -9.54 -14.83
N THR A 655 25.23 -8.24 -14.95
CA THR A 655 26.58 -7.67 -14.87
C THR A 655 27.12 -7.65 -13.42
N LEU A 656 26.28 -7.45 -12.41
CA LEU A 656 26.67 -7.68 -11.00
C LEU A 656 27.07 -9.14 -10.76
N VAL A 657 26.29 -10.08 -11.31
CA VAL A 657 26.52 -11.53 -11.17
C VAL A 657 27.75 -12.00 -11.96
N ALA A 658 28.14 -11.31 -13.04
CA ALA A 658 29.40 -11.56 -13.75
C ALA A 658 30.66 -11.00 -13.03
N GLY A 659 30.48 -10.16 -12.00
CA GLY A 659 31.55 -9.67 -11.11
C GLY A 659 31.77 -10.58 -9.89
N ASP A 660 31.06 -10.32 -8.79
CA ASP A 660 31.19 -11.04 -7.50
C ASP A 660 30.25 -12.27 -7.40
N GLY A 661 29.64 -12.68 -8.51
CA GLY A 661 28.68 -13.79 -8.55
C GLY A 661 29.30 -15.17 -8.84
N ASP A 662 28.52 -16.21 -8.52
CA ASP A 662 28.78 -17.61 -8.84
C ASP A 662 27.50 -18.18 -9.48
N ARG A 663 27.47 -18.18 -10.82
CA ARG A 663 26.30 -18.55 -11.62
C ARG A 663 26.34 -20.04 -12.00
N GLN A 664 25.28 -20.75 -11.66
CA GLN A 664 25.02 -22.15 -11.95
C GLN A 664 23.82 -22.26 -12.92
N PRO A 665 23.50 -23.44 -13.47
CA PRO A 665 22.27 -23.61 -14.23
C PRO A 665 21.05 -23.25 -13.37
N ASN A 666 20.27 -22.27 -13.82
CA ASN A 666 19.07 -21.74 -13.18
C ASN A 666 19.28 -21.14 -11.77
N SER A 667 20.49 -20.77 -11.35
CA SER A 667 20.69 -20.15 -10.03
C SER A 667 21.99 -19.36 -9.96
N TRP A 668 22.07 -18.40 -9.05
CA TRP A 668 23.30 -17.69 -8.76
C TRP A 668 23.40 -17.28 -7.29
N ARG A 669 24.62 -17.01 -6.86
CA ARG A 669 24.92 -16.41 -5.56
C ARG A 669 25.81 -15.20 -5.73
N TYR A 670 25.39 -14.05 -5.20
CA TYR A 670 26.18 -12.82 -5.11
C TYR A 670 26.80 -12.70 -3.71
N THR A 671 27.93 -12.00 -3.59
CA THR A 671 28.62 -11.81 -2.28
C THR A 671 29.01 -10.34 -2.09
N THR A 672 28.68 -9.76 -0.93
CA THR A 672 29.01 -8.36 -0.58
C THR A 672 29.46 -8.25 0.87
N SER A 673 30.13 -7.16 1.24
CA SER A 673 30.43 -6.80 2.64
C SER A 673 29.78 -5.49 3.07
N SER A 674 28.86 -4.94 2.26
CA SER A 674 28.03 -3.78 2.60
C SER A 674 26.62 -4.26 2.94
N ASP A 675 26.10 -3.81 4.08
CA ASP A 675 24.72 -4.03 4.50
C ASP A 675 23.74 -3.33 3.55
N ARG A 676 24.11 -2.13 3.06
CA ARG A 676 23.30 -1.41 2.08
C ARG A 676 23.24 -2.11 0.74
N LEU A 677 24.37 -2.62 0.21
CA LEU A 677 24.35 -3.36 -1.06
C LEU A 677 23.61 -4.70 -0.94
N ARG A 678 23.56 -5.30 0.25
CA ARG A 678 22.69 -6.46 0.50
C ARG A 678 21.24 -6.06 0.23
N ASP A 679 20.75 -5.01 0.88
CA ASP A 679 19.36 -4.58 0.78
C ASP A 679 19.02 -4.01 -0.61
N ASP A 680 19.92 -3.25 -1.23
CA ASP A 680 19.76 -2.75 -2.59
C ASP A 680 19.65 -3.90 -3.62
N VAL A 681 20.39 -5.00 -3.44
CA VAL A 681 20.30 -6.18 -4.34
C VAL A 681 19.04 -7.00 -4.05
N LEU A 682 18.57 -7.07 -2.80
CA LEU A 682 17.24 -7.64 -2.48
C LEU A 682 16.15 -6.81 -3.17
N ARG A 683 16.14 -5.48 -2.99
CA ARG A 683 15.23 -4.55 -3.69
C ARG A 683 15.29 -4.73 -5.20
N LEU A 684 16.49 -4.90 -5.80
CA LEU A 684 16.62 -5.09 -7.25
C LEU A 684 16.04 -6.45 -7.72
N CYS A 685 16.21 -7.51 -6.92
CA CYS A 685 15.58 -8.81 -7.21
C CYS A 685 14.05 -8.72 -7.08
N THR A 686 13.56 -8.08 -6.01
CA THR A 686 12.14 -7.81 -5.77
C THR A 686 11.52 -6.95 -6.88
N HIS A 687 12.23 -5.94 -7.40
CA HIS A 687 11.84 -5.14 -8.58
C HIS A 687 12.00 -5.89 -9.93
N LEU A 688 12.27 -7.20 -9.91
CA LEU A 688 12.40 -8.10 -11.07
C LEU A 688 11.57 -9.39 -10.92
N GLY A 689 10.73 -9.50 -9.89
CA GLY A 689 9.98 -10.72 -9.54
C GLY A 689 10.85 -11.85 -8.98
N LEU A 690 12.16 -11.61 -8.81
CA LEU A 690 13.13 -12.62 -8.38
C LEU A 690 13.14 -12.73 -6.86
N THR A 691 12.83 -13.92 -6.37
CA THR A 691 12.97 -14.23 -4.94
C THR A 691 14.44 -14.37 -4.58
N ALA A 692 14.87 -13.55 -3.62
CA ALA A 692 16.22 -13.56 -3.07
C ALA A 692 16.17 -13.83 -1.56
N SER A 693 17.12 -14.62 -1.07
CA SER A 693 17.41 -14.76 0.37
C SER A 693 18.89 -14.47 0.63
N TYR A 694 19.26 -14.16 1.88
CA TYR A 694 20.65 -13.93 2.26
C TYR A 694 21.08 -14.67 3.52
N GLY A 695 22.39 -14.82 3.69
CA GLY A 695 22.99 -15.28 4.95
C GLY A 695 24.39 -14.70 5.17
N GLU A 696 24.76 -14.48 6.44
CA GLU A 696 26.08 -13.97 6.79
C GLU A 696 27.14 -15.07 6.74
N ASN A 697 28.35 -14.74 6.26
CA ASN A 697 29.48 -15.66 6.30
C ASN A 697 30.83 -14.93 6.46
N SER A 698 31.28 -14.86 7.71
CA SER A 698 32.63 -14.38 8.08
C SER A 698 32.83 -12.85 7.90
N GLY A 699 31.77 -12.05 8.09
CA GLY A 699 31.78 -10.60 7.87
C GLY A 699 31.45 -10.18 6.44
N SER A 700 30.71 -11.02 5.71
CA SER A 700 30.22 -10.75 4.35
C SER A 700 28.86 -11.43 4.15
N TRP A 701 27.92 -10.73 3.52
CA TRP A 701 26.63 -11.27 3.11
C TRP A 701 26.76 -12.10 1.83
N ARG A 702 26.01 -13.19 1.76
CA ARG A 702 25.79 -13.96 0.53
C ARG A 702 24.32 -13.93 0.21
N ILE A 703 23.98 -13.47 -0.99
CA ILE A 703 22.62 -13.39 -1.51
C ILE A 703 22.45 -14.54 -2.50
N TYR A 704 21.33 -15.24 -2.44
CA TYR A 704 21.04 -16.44 -3.19
C TYR A 704 19.74 -16.24 -3.98
N VAL A 705 19.79 -16.53 -5.28
CA VAL A 705 18.63 -16.48 -6.19
C VAL A 705 18.62 -17.75 -7.04
N ASP A 706 17.42 -18.27 -7.28
CA ASP A 706 17.17 -19.54 -7.99
C ASP A 706 16.08 -19.25 -9.04
N GLU A 707 16.49 -19.13 -10.30
CA GLU A 707 15.74 -18.51 -11.39
C GLU A 707 14.78 -19.51 -12.07
N GLY A 708 13.50 -19.15 -12.14
CA GLY A 708 12.45 -20.10 -12.57
C GLY A 708 12.30 -21.27 -11.60
N SER A 709 12.66 -21.04 -10.33
CA SER A 709 12.38 -21.95 -9.23
C SER A 709 11.17 -21.43 -8.46
N LYS A 710 10.33 -22.35 -7.99
CA LYS A 710 9.09 -22.02 -7.32
C LYS A 710 9.32 -21.89 -5.81
N ASN A 711 8.65 -20.94 -5.16
CA ASN A 711 8.71 -20.75 -3.71
C ASN A 711 7.80 -21.74 -3.00
N THR A 712 8.20 -23.02 -3.03
CA THR A 712 7.36 -24.11 -2.56
C THR A 712 7.81 -24.73 -1.26
N LEU A 713 6.83 -24.93 -0.40
CA LEU A 713 6.90 -25.61 0.89
C LEU A 713 6.05 -26.90 0.89
N ARG A 714 6.10 -27.68 1.98
CA ARG A 714 5.09 -28.70 2.38
C ARG A 714 5.24 -28.96 3.88
N MET A 715 4.19 -29.02 4.71
CA MET A 715 4.45 -29.13 6.17
C MET A 715 5.10 -30.40 6.65
N HIS A 716 4.95 -31.53 5.95
CA HIS A 716 5.74 -32.72 6.31
C HIS A 716 7.26 -32.57 6.08
N ARG A 717 7.75 -31.39 5.67
CA ARG A 717 9.16 -31.08 5.37
C ARG A 717 9.62 -29.71 5.86
N SER A 718 8.71 -28.75 5.82
CA SER A 718 8.92 -27.33 6.15
C SER A 718 8.29 -26.97 7.51
N GLY A 719 7.47 -27.88 8.04
CA GLY A 719 6.64 -27.72 9.22
C GLY A 719 7.12 -28.41 10.48
N SER A 720 7.08 -27.66 11.56
CA SER A 720 7.39 -27.93 12.97
C SER A 720 6.30 -27.25 13.80
N THR A 721 6.34 -27.33 15.13
CA THR A 721 5.60 -26.42 16.01
C THR A 721 6.52 -26.04 17.15
N SER A 722 6.44 -24.80 17.63
CA SER A 722 7.09 -24.46 18.89
C SER A 722 6.22 -23.61 19.80
N THR A 723 6.41 -23.85 21.10
CA THR A 723 6.14 -22.83 22.10
C THR A 723 7.20 -21.74 21.97
N ALA A 724 6.77 -20.52 22.16
CA ALA A 724 7.23 -19.38 21.41
C ALA A 724 8.22 -18.49 22.25
N ASP A 725 9.21 -17.77 21.64
CA ASP A 725 10.41 -17.09 22.22
C ASP A 725 10.47 -15.50 22.32
N ASP A 726 9.82 -14.63 21.49
CA ASP A 726 9.81 -13.12 21.70
C ASP A 726 8.63 -12.16 21.22
N GLY A 727 7.32 -12.53 21.21
CA GLY A 727 6.14 -11.60 21.21
C GLY A 727 5.53 -11.00 19.90
N VAL A 728 4.65 -11.60 19.06
CA VAL A 728 4.05 -11.01 17.78
C VAL A 728 3.38 -9.63 17.88
N TYR A 729 3.42 -8.84 16.81
CA TYR A 729 2.77 -7.54 16.66
C TYR A 729 1.44 -7.63 15.85
N CYS A 730 1.00 -6.57 15.17
CA CYS A 730 0.22 -6.65 13.92
C CYS A 730 0.76 -5.60 12.97
N VAL A 731 0.58 -5.81 11.67
CA VAL A 731 0.77 -4.78 10.64
C VAL A 731 -0.40 -4.85 9.67
N THR A 732 -1.23 -3.79 9.68
CA THR A 732 -2.27 -3.55 8.67
C THR A 732 -1.69 -2.60 7.62
N VAL A 733 -1.85 -2.94 6.35
CA VAL A 733 -1.28 -2.24 5.19
C VAL A 733 -2.40 -1.85 4.24
N ALA A 734 -2.31 -0.63 3.70
CA ALA A 734 -3.31 -0.02 2.84
C ALA A 734 -3.51 -0.80 1.53
N ASP A 735 -4.76 -1.10 1.19
CA ASP A 735 -5.16 -2.02 0.12
C ASP A 735 -4.50 -3.42 0.21
N ASN A 736 -4.92 -4.30 -0.71
CA ASN A 736 -4.33 -5.61 -1.00
C ASN A 736 -4.30 -6.64 0.14
N HIS A 737 -4.36 -6.21 1.39
CA HIS A 737 -4.22 -7.00 2.61
C HIS A 737 -2.95 -7.87 2.69
N SER A 738 -1.83 -7.48 2.05
CA SER A 738 -0.53 -8.18 2.09
C SER A 738 0.69 -7.28 2.32
N LEU A 739 1.80 -7.89 2.75
CA LEU A 739 3.14 -7.28 2.81
C LEU A 739 4.28 -8.28 2.63
N LEU A 740 5.47 -7.78 2.26
CA LEU A 740 6.68 -8.57 2.01
C LEU A 740 7.52 -8.76 3.28
N ALA A 741 7.26 -9.85 4.01
CA ALA A 741 7.88 -10.17 5.30
C ALA A 741 8.74 -11.45 5.25
N GLY A 742 9.50 -11.72 6.31
CA GLY A 742 10.16 -12.99 6.59
C GLY A 742 11.37 -12.86 7.53
N ARG A 743 12.03 -13.98 7.82
CA ARG A 743 13.06 -14.09 8.87
C ARG A 743 14.41 -14.54 8.31
N ASN A 744 15.45 -14.36 9.12
CA ASN A 744 16.82 -14.79 8.85
C ASN A 744 17.38 -14.36 7.46
N GLY A 745 16.86 -13.27 6.89
CA GLY A 745 17.23 -12.77 5.56
C GLY A 745 16.46 -13.36 4.39
N THR A 746 15.25 -13.87 4.62
CA THR A 746 14.37 -14.52 3.66
C THR A 746 13.03 -13.79 3.62
N PHE A 747 12.42 -13.58 2.45
CA PHE A 747 11.20 -12.76 2.32
C PHE A 747 10.18 -13.31 1.30
N GLN A 748 8.89 -13.22 1.63
CA GLN A 748 7.74 -13.56 0.76
C GLN A 748 6.54 -12.65 1.06
N PHE A 749 5.54 -12.65 0.17
CA PHE A 749 4.29 -11.96 0.43
C PHE A 749 3.31 -12.80 1.26
N VAL A 750 2.69 -12.16 2.24
CA VAL A 750 1.89 -12.74 3.33
C VAL A 750 0.89 -11.67 3.83
N GLY A 751 -0.20 -12.04 4.51
CA GLY A 751 -1.44 -11.25 4.49
C GLY A 751 -2.00 -10.69 5.81
N GLN A 752 -3.32 -10.47 5.86
CA GLN A 752 -4.04 -9.90 7.00
C GLN A 752 -5.32 -10.70 7.27
N SER A 753 -5.49 -11.11 8.53
CA SER A 753 -6.35 -12.20 8.96
C SER A 753 -7.78 -11.78 9.35
N LEU A 754 -8.62 -12.77 9.71
CA LEU A 754 -9.57 -12.58 10.80
C LEU A 754 -9.12 -13.38 12.04
N TYR A 755 -9.14 -14.73 12.05
CA TYR A 755 -8.96 -15.55 13.27
C TYR A 755 -7.63 -15.35 14.03
N GLY A 756 -6.71 -14.61 13.40
CA GLY A 756 -5.45 -13.96 13.82
C GLY A 756 -5.19 -13.77 15.30
N VAL A 757 -6.24 -13.49 16.05
CA VAL A 757 -6.18 -13.18 17.48
C VAL A 757 -5.82 -14.39 18.33
N SER A 758 -6.28 -15.61 17.99
CA SER A 758 -5.78 -16.82 18.66
C SER A 758 -4.34 -17.16 18.25
N GLY A 759 -3.69 -16.24 17.52
CA GLY A 759 -2.26 -16.16 17.23
C GLY A 759 -1.55 -14.87 17.56
N TRP A 760 -2.28 -13.81 17.92
CA TRP A 760 -1.71 -12.54 18.35
C TRP A 760 -0.86 -12.86 19.57
N ASP A 761 0.45 -13.02 19.38
CA ASP A 761 1.68 -13.08 20.22
C ASP A 761 1.62 -12.45 21.63
N ARG A 762 0.50 -11.80 21.92
CA ARG A 762 0.25 -10.83 22.96
C ARG A 762 -1.18 -10.84 23.55
N PHE A 763 -2.08 -11.68 23.02
CA PHE A 763 -3.47 -11.94 23.44
C PHE A 763 -3.51 -12.64 24.80
N ARG A 764 -4.27 -13.74 24.94
CA ARG A 764 -4.29 -14.53 26.17
C ARG A 764 -4.54 -16.03 26.00
N LEU A 765 -5.12 -16.46 24.88
CA LEU A 765 -5.40 -17.88 24.57
C LEU A 765 -4.74 -18.29 23.25
N TYR A 766 -3.51 -18.77 23.37
CA TYR A 766 -2.59 -19.07 22.28
C TYR A 766 -2.50 -20.57 22.03
N ASP A 767 -2.65 -21.02 20.79
CA ASP A 767 -2.50 -22.42 20.40
C ASP A 767 -2.43 -22.58 18.87
N THR A 768 -1.30 -23.02 18.29
CA THR A 768 -1.27 -23.48 16.88
C THR A 768 -1.55 -24.93 16.67
N GLU A 769 -1.22 -25.89 17.52
CA GLU A 769 -1.65 -27.27 17.25
C GLU A 769 -3.18 -27.32 17.23
N GLY A 770 -3.85 -26.48 18.05
CA GLY A 770 -5.24 -26.07 17.89
C GLY A 770 -5.68 -25.86 16.43
N ALA A 771 -4.81 -25.28 15.63
CA ALA A 771 -5.20 -24.25 14.70
C ALA A 771 -4.55 -24.41 13.31
N ALA A 772 -3.31 -24.89 13.24
CA ALA A 772 -2.84 -25.89 12.26
C ALA A 772 -3.87 -27.01 12.00
N ALA A 773 -4.63 -27.34 13.03
CA ALA A 773 -5.71 -28.32 12.95
C ALA A 773 -7.04 -27.66 12.58
N VAL A 774 -7.33 -26.46 13.12
CA VAL A 774 -8.52 -25.68 12.72
C VAL A 774 -8.55 -25.58 11.22
N THR A 775 -7.57 -24.95 10.56
CA THR A 775 -7.82 -24.58 9.17
C THR A 775 -7.31 -25.59 8.15
N ALA A 776 -6.47 -26.56 8.52
CA ALA A 776 -6.23 -27.76 7.69
C ALA A 776 -7.52 -28.53 7.41
N THR A 777 -8.48 -28.43 8.33
CA THR A 777 -9.85 -28.88 8.14
C THR A 777 -10.61 -28.03 7.10
N GLY A 778 -10.44 -26.71 7.10
CA GLY A 778 -11.16 -25.78 6.21
C GLY A 778 -10.89 -26.02 4.73
N ARG A 779 -9.64 -26.32 4.37
CA ARG A 779 -9.27 -26.71 3.00
C ARG A 779 -9.87 -28.02 2.52
N GLU A 780 -9.80 -29.06 3.36
CA GLU A 780 -10.32 -30.37 3.01
C GLU A 780 -11.83 -30.28 2.79
N VAL A 781 -12.52 -29.36 3.46
CA VAL A 781 -13.91 -28.98 3.16
C VAL A 781 -14.07 -28.31 1.78
N ILE A 782 -13.23 -27.34 1.36
CA ILE A 782 -13.39 -26.69 0.02
C ILE A 782 -12.99 -27.63 -1.14
N GLU A 783 -12.00 -28.52 -0.98
CA GLU A 783 -11.69 -29.55 -1.99
C GLU A 783 -12.79 -30.63 -2.08
N PHE A 784 -13.35 -31.02 -0.94
CA PHE A 784 -14.52 -31.89 -0.89
C PHE A 784 -15.77 -31.23 -1.50
N THR A 785 -15.88 -29.91 -1.44
CA THR A 785 -16.95 -29.11 -2.06
C THR A 785 -16.92 -29.18 -3.59
N GLU A 786 -15.74 -29.07 -4.20
CA GLU A 786 -15.56 -29.31 -5.64
C GLU A 786 -15.93 -30.77 -5.99
N THR A 787 -15.44 -31.74 -5.22
CA THR A 787 -15.72 -33.17 -5.43
C THR A 787 -17.22 -33.47 -5.39
N ALA A 788 -17.95 -32.93 -4.41
CA ALA A 788 -19.41 -33.07 -4.30
C ALA A 788 -20.15 -32.35 -5.45
N SER A 789 -19.61 -31.26 -5.98
CA SER A 789 -20.15 -30.57 -7.17
C SER A 789 -19.97 -31.38 -8.46
N GLU A 790 -18.83 -32.08 -8.61
CA GLU A 790 -18.58 -33.00 -9.73
C GLU A 790 -19.46 -34.27 -9.66
N GLU A 791 -19.77 -34.79 -8.46
CA GLU A 791 -20.60 -36.00 -8.29
C GLU A 791 -22.00 -35.87 -8.92
N ILE A 792 -22.54 -34.65 -8.97
CA ILE A 792 -23.81 -34.31 -9.64
C ILE A 792 -23.64 -33.70 -11.05
N GLY A 793 -22.39 -33.44 -11.48
CA GLY A 793 -22.05 -33.11 -12.87
C GLY A 793 -22.10 -31.62 -13.24
N HIS A 794 -21.83 -30.73 -12.28
CA HIS A 794 -21.64 -29.30 -12.55
C HIS A 794 -20.14 -28.97 -12.77
N GLU A 795 -19.86 -27.96 -13.59
CA GLU A 795 -18.50 -27.51 -13.92
C GLU A 795 -18.15 -26.26 -13.11
N VAL A 796 -17.03 -26.29 -12.39
CA VAL A 796 -16.44 -25.11 -11.74
C VAL A 796 -16.04 -24.09 -12.81
N ALA A 797 -16.52 -22.86 -12.67
CA ALA A 797 -16.19 -21.72 -13.52
C ALA A 797 -15.11 -20.83 -12.89
N TYR A 798 -15.11 -20.75 -11.55
CA TYR A 798 -14.10 -20.13 -10.71
C TYR A 798 -14.35 -20.54 -9.24
N GLY A 799 -13.52 -20.13 -8.29
CA GLY A 799 -13.75 -20.30 -6.85
C GLY A 799 -12.65 -19.59 -6.07
N ASP A 800 -12.96 -19.03 -4.90
CA ASP A 800 -12.02 -18.25 -4.10
C ASP A 800 -12.25 -18.45 -2.60
N THR A 801 -11.23 -18.97 -1.91
CA THR A 801 -11.11 -19.09 -0.45
C THR A 801 -12.16 -20.01 0.19
N ASP A 802 -13.34 -19.46 0.42
CA ASP A 802 -14.55 -20.07 0.98
C ASP A 802 -15.65 -20.27 -0.08
N SER A 803 -15.49 -19.68 -1.28
CA SER A 803 -16.51 -19.61 -2.32
C SER A 803 -16.21 -20.49 -3.56
N VAL A 804 -17.26 -21.00 -4.20
CA VAL A 804 -17.21 -21.81 -5.43
C VAL A 804 -18.24 -21.29 -6.43
N MET A 805 -17.79 -20.93 -7.63
CA MET A 805 -18.65 -20.46 -8.73
C MET A 805 -18.86 -21.57 -9.77
N LEU A 806 -20.08 -22.09 -9.90
CA LEU A 806 -20.43 -23.18 -10.82
C LEU A 806 -21.22 -22.69 -12.05
N SER A 807 -20.87 -23.17 -13.23
CA SER A 807 -21.59 -22.85 -14.48
C SER A 807 -22.81 -23.75 -14.67
N LEU A 808 -24.00 -23.17 -14.66
CA LEU A 808 -25.27 -23.86 -14.97
C LEU A 808 -25.57 -23.86 -16.49
N GLY A 809 -25.09 -22.84 -17.21
CA GLY A 809 -25.01 -22.80 -18.68
C GLY A 809 -26.14 -22.07 -19.40
N GLU A 810 -25.92 -21.85 -20.70
CA GLU A 810 -26.62 -20.83 -21.54
C GLU A 810 -28.15 -20.94 -21.62
N GLN A 811 -28.71 -22.14 -21.52
CA GLN A 811 -30.10 -22.45 -21.93
C GLN A 811 -31.04 -22.75 -20.75
N ILE A 812 -30.72 -22.24 -19.56
CA ILE A 812 -31.52 -22.40 -18.33
C ILE A 812 -32.22 -21.08 -17.97
N SER A 813 -33.48 -21.16 -17.51
CA SER A 813 -34.22 -20.01 -16.99
C SER A 813 -33.75 -19.61 -15.58
N LYS A 814 -34.06 -18.39 -15.13
CA LYS A 814 -33.64 -17.91 -13.81
C LYS A 814 -34.21 -18.79 -12.69
N GLU A 815 -35.47 -19.19 -12.82
CA GLU A 815 -36.17 -20.04 -11.88
C GLU A 815 -35.59 -21.46 -11.80
N GLU A 816 -35.27 -22.05 -12.95
CA GLU A 816 -34.58 -23.37 -13.02
C GLU A 816 -33.14 -23.29 -12.50
N ALA A 817 -32.44 -22.16 -12.69
CA ALA A 817 -31.09 -21.95 -12.19
C ALA A 817 -31.05 -21.80 -10.65
N ILE A 818 -32.03 -21.11 -10.07
CA ILE A 818 -32.23 -21.02 -8.61
C ILE A 818 -32.59 -22.40 -8.04
N GLU A 819 -33.50 -23.15 -8.67
CA GLU A 819 -33.89 -24.51 -8.25
C GLU A 819 -32.69 -25.49 -8.31
N GLN A 820 -31.81 -25.37 -9.31
CA GLN A 820 -30.57 -26.15 -9.37
C GLN A 820 -29.56 -25.73 -8.31
N SER A 821 -29.40 -24.43 -8.05
CA SER A 821 -28.42 -23.93 -7.07
C SER A 821 -28.70 -24.45 -5.65
N PHE A 822 -29.96 -24.38 -5.22
CA PHE A 822 -30.38 -25.00 -3.95
C PHE A 822 -30.27 -26.53 -3.95
N GLY A 823 -30.43 -27.19 -5.10
CA GLY A 823 -30.20 -28.63 -5.22
C GLY A 823 -28.72 -29.04 -5.16
N ILE A 824 -27.81 -28.14 -5.53
CA ILE A 824 -26.36 -28.32 -5.34
C ILE A 824 -25.99 -28.07 -3.87
N GLU A 825 -26.50 -26.99 -3.27
CA GLU A 825 -26.36 -26.66 -1.84
C GLU A 825 -26.83 -27.82 -0.94
N GLU A 826 -28.05 -28.34 -1.14
CA GLU A 826 -28.59 -29.48 -0.40
C GLU A 826 -27.67 -30.72 -0.54
N HIS A 827 -27.15 -30.97 -1.74
CA HIS A 827 -26.27 -32.12 -1.98
C HIS A 827 -24.90 -31.99 -1.31
N ILE A 828 -24.23 -30.84 -1.42
CA ILE A 828 -22.90 -30.66 -0.82
C ILE A 828 -23.01 -30.75 0.72
N ASN A 829 -24.03 -30.12 1.31
CA ASN A 829 -24.28 -30.20 2.75
C ASN A 829 -24.62 -31.64 3.23
N GLU A 830 -25.39 -32.43 2.45
CA GLU A 830 -25.58 -33.87 2.73
C GLU A 830 -24.25 -34.66 2.73
N ARG A 831 -23.23 -34.20 1.99
CA ARG A 831 -21.94 -34.91 1.85
C ARG A 831 -20.93 -34.50 2.94
N TYR A 832 -20.98 -33.29 3.50
CA TYR A 832 -20.13 -32.90 4.65
C TYR A 832 -20.34 -33.81 5.88
N ASP A 833 -21.55 -34.38 6.03
CA ASP A 833 -21.89 -35.36 7.07
C ASP A 833 -21.05 -36.65 6.95
N ASP A 834 -20.68 -37.05 5.72
CA ASP A 834 -19.73 -38.15 5.48
C ASP A 834 -18.28 -37.71 5.72
N PHE A 835 -17.87 -36.54 5.20
CA PHE A 835 -16.53 -35.97 5.37
C PHE A 835 -16.12 -35.88 6.85
N ALA A 836 -16.93 -35.21 7.66
CA ALA A 836 -16.65 -35.00 9.07
C ALA A 836 -16.55 -36.31 9.88
N ARG A 837 -17.30 -37.33 9.45
CA ARG A 837 -17.36 -38.62 10.14
C ARG A 837 -16.18 -39.52 9.79
N ASP A 838 -15.87 -39.62 8.50
CA ASP A 838 -14.88 -40.57 8.00
C ASP A 838 -13.45 -40.00 8.10
N GLU A 839 -13.26 -38.68 7.94
CA GLU A 839 -11.95 -38.02 8.07
C GLU A 839 -11.71 -37.42 9.48
N LEU A 840 -12.63 -36.60 10.01
CA LEU A 840 -12.42 -35.88 11.28
C LEU A 840 -12.81 -36.67 12.56
N ASN A 841 -13.34 -37.89 12.41
CA ASN A 841 -13.93 -38.69 13.50
C ASN A 841 -15.01 -37.92 14.30
N ALA A 842 -15.69 -36.97 13.67
CA ALA A 842 -16.74 -36.16 14.26
C ALA A 842 -18.12 -36.77 13.96
N GLU A 843 -18.91 -37.08 15.00
CA GLU A 843 -20.33 -37.49 14.81
C GLU A 843 -21.25 -36.28 14.52
N SER A 844 -20.69 -35.07 14.47
CA SER A 844 -21.38 -33.80 14.19
C SER A 844 -20.36 -32.71 13.82
N HIS A 845 -20.61 -31.93 12.77
CA HIS A 845 -19.77 -30.80 12.33
C HIS A 845 -20.52 -29.47 12.35
N ARG A 846 -19.82 -28.39 11.96
CA ARG A 846 -20.38 -27.04 11.73
C ARG A 846 -20.20 -26.52 10.30
N PHE A 847 -19.56 -27.27 9.39
CA PHE A 847 -19.51 -26.90 7.98
C PHE A 847 -20.92 -26.80 7.39
N GLU A 848 -21.18 -25.69 6.71
CA GLU A 848 -22.41 -25.42 5.99
C GLU A 848 -22.05 -24.47 4.83
N ILE A 849 -22.47 -24.83 3.61
CA ILE A 849 -22.33 -23.99 2.42
C ILE A 849 -23.70 -23.41 2.04
N GLU A 850 -23.76 -22.14 1.66
CA GLU A 850 -24.98 -21.45 1.22
C GLU A 850 -24.86 -20.98 -0.23
N PHE A 851 -25.95 -21.06 -0.99
CA PHE A 851 -26.10 -20.39 -2.28
C PHE A 851 -26.18 -18.86 -2.08
N GLU A 852 -25.03 -18.19 -2.15
CA GLU A 852 -24.92 -16.74 -1.96
C GLU A 852 -25.67 -15.98 -3.07
N LYS A 853 -25.32 -16.23 -4.34
CA LYS A 853 -25.75 -15.39 -5.48
C LYS A 853 -25.72 -16.13 -6.83
N LEU A 854 -26.56 -15.64 -7.76
CA LEU A 854 -26.63 -16.09 -9.15
C LEU A 854 -26.31 -14.92 -10.09
N TYR A 855 -25.19 -15.03 -10.80
CA TYR A 855 -24.87 -14.19 -11.93
C TYR A 855 -25.62 -14.65 -13.18
N ARG A 856 -26.41 -13.76 -13.79
CA ARG A 856 -26.98 -14.03 -15.14
C ARG A 856 -25.88 -14.06 -16.19
N ARG A 857 -24.96 -13.11 -16.09
CA ARG A 857 -23.69 -13.07 -16.81
C ARG A 857 -22.57 -12.89 -15.82
N PHE A 858 -21.56 -13.73 -15.92
CA PHE A 858 -20.29 -13.61 -15.23
C PHE A 858 -19.22 -13.33 -16.28
N PHE A 859 -18.57 -12.18 -16.18
CA PHE A 859 -17.41 -11.78 -16.95
C PHE A 859 -16.17 -11.95 -16.08
N GLN A 860 -15.14 -12.59 -16.62
CA GLN A 860 -13.83 -12.69 -16.00
C GLN A 860 -12.81 -12.25 -17.06
N ALA A 861 -12.01 -11.24 -16.72
CA ALA A 861 -10.97 -10.68 -17.60
C ALA A 861 -9.87 -11.69 -17.96
N GLY A 862 -9.82 -12.84 -17.29
CA GLY A 862 -8.79 -13.88 -17.46
C GLY A 862 -7.64 -13.71 -16.48
N LYS A 863 -7.87 -13.08 -15.32
CA LYS A 863 -6.91 -12.89 -14.24
C LYS A 863 -7.62 -13.15 -12.91
N LYS A 864 -6.99 -13.84 -11.95
CA LYS A 864 -7.67 -14.17 -10.68
C LYS A 864 -8.24 -12.92 -10.01
N LYS A 865 -9.38 -13.09 -9.33
CA LYS A 865 -10.14 -12.04 -8.62
C LYS A 865 -10.61 -10.83 -9.45
N ARG A 866 -10.11 -10.57 -10.67
CA ARG A 866 -10.57 -9.53 -11.60
C ARG A 866 -11.82 -9.97 -12.41
N TYR A 867 -12.91 -10.29 -11.72
CA TYR A 867 -14.20 -10.68 -12.30
C TYR A 867 -15.31 -9.67 -12.00
N ALA A 868 -16.35 -9.66 -12.82
CA ALA A 868 -17.57 -8.88 -12.64
C ALA A 868 -18.80 -9.68 -13.05
N GLY A 869 -19.94 -9.48 -12.40
CA GLY A 869 -21.13 -10.28 -12.67
C GLY A 869 -22.43 -9.54 -12.46
N HIS A 870 -23.34 -9.67 -13.42
CA HIS A 870 -24.72 -9.18 -13.30
C HIS A 870 -25.49 -10.11 -12.37
N ILE A 871 -25.60 -9.72 -11.10
CA ILE A 871 -26.37 -10.44 -10.10
C ILE A 871 -27.85 -10.27 -10.43
N VAL A 872 -28.54 -11.39 -10.65
CA VAL A 872 -30.01 -11.41 -10.77
C VAL A 872 -30.71 -11.97 -9.55
N TRP A 873 -30.01 -12.71 -8.70
CA TRP A 873 -30.53 -13.21 -7.43
C TRP A 873 -29.40 -13.27 -6.40
N LYS A 874 -29.68 -12.89 -5.15
CA LYS A 874 -28.77 -13.03 -4.01
C LYS A 874 -29.58 -13.19 -2.72
N GLU A 875 -29.14 -14.07 -1.82
CA GLU A 875 -29.71 -14.25 -0.45
C GLU A 875 -31.26 -14.28 -0.43
N GLY A 876 -31.86 -15.16 -1.24
CA GLY A 876 -33.32 -15.32 -1.29
C GLY A 876 -34.09 -14.25 -2.08
N LYS A 877 -33.43 -13.20 -2.60
CA LYS A 877 -34.06 -12.03 -3.22
C LYS A 877 -33.74 -11.93 -4.71
N ASP A 878 -34.75 -11.58 -5.51
CA ASP A 878 -34.55 -11.06 -6.86
C ASP A 878 -33.84 -9.71 -6.79
N VAL A 879 -32.70 -9.57 -7.48
CA VAL A 879 -31.93 -8.31 -7.59
C VAL A 879 -31.63 -7.97 -9.05
N ASP A 880 -31.08 -6.78 -9.29
CA ASP A 880 -30.61 -6.30 -10.60
C ASP A 880 -29.33 -5.45 -10.37
N ASP A 881 -28.32 -6.10 -9.82
CA ASP A 881 -27.12 -5.47 -9.28
C ASP A 881 -25.85 -5.99 -9.99
N ILE A 882 -24.71 -5.34 -9.80
CA ILE A 882 -23.45 -5.72 -10.45
C ILE A 882 -22.34 -5.85 -9.40
N ASP A 883 -21.86 -7.08 -9.27
CA ASP A 883 -20.63 -7.38 -8.54
C ASP A 883 -19.43 -7.06 -9.42
N ILE A 884 -18.37 -6.50 -8.85
CA ILE A 884 -17.13 -6.14 -9.56
C ILE A 884 -15.97 -6.28 -8.56
N THR A 885 -15.13 -7.28 -8.73
CA THR A 885 -13.97 -7.55 -7.85
C THR A 885 -12.68 -7.09 -8.52
N GLY A 886 -11.80 -6.44 -7.75
CA GLY A 886 -10.46 -6.01 -8.16
C GLY A 886 -10.33 -4.86 -9.18
N PHE A 887 -11.33 -4.54 -10.00
CA PHE A 887 -11.20 -3.47 -11.01
C PHE A 887 -10.99 -2.08 -10.36
N GLU A 888 -10.15 -1.27 -11.00
CA GLU A 888 -9.59 -0.01 -10.47
C GLU A 888 -10.64 1.05 -10.08
N TYR A 889 -11.87 0.96 -10.62
CA TYR A 889 -12.96 1.91 -10.34
C TYR A 889 -13.31 2.06 -8.84
N LYS A 890 -12.89 1.13 -7.98
CA LYS A 890 -13.04 1.21 -6.52
C LYS A 890 -11.97 2.06 -5.84
N ARG A 891 -10.73 2.06 -6.33
CA ARG A 891 -9.54 2.63 -5.65
C ARG A 891 -9.72 4.12 -5.35
N SER A 892 -9.32 4.57 -4.17
CA SER A 892 -9.47 5.97 -3.77
C SER A 892 -8.39 6.93 -4.31
N ASP A 893 -7.39 6.44 -5.04
CA ASP A 893 -6.33 7.21 -5.71
C ASP A 893 -6.56 7.48 -7.21
N ILE A 894 -7.58 6.85 -7.81
CA ILE A 894 -7.95 6.95 -9.22
C ILE A 894 -8.88 8.15 -9.48
N ALA A 895 -8.74 8.81 -10.64
CA ALA A 895 -9.58 9.95 -11.04
C ALA A 895 -11.05 9.54 -11.28
N PRO A 896 -12.06 10.36 -10.89
CA PRO A 896 -13.48 10.02 -11.05
C PRO A 896 -13.89 9.62 -12.47
N VAL A 897 -13.32 10.27 -13.50
CA VAL A 897 -13.54 9.93 -14.91
C VAL A 897 -13.21 8.47 -15.22
N THR A 898 -12.12 7.94 -14.67
CA THR A 898 -11.72 6.54 -14.83
C THR A 898 -12.72 5.61 -14.16
N LYS A 899 -13.17 5.95 -12.94
CA LYS A 899 -14.16 5.16 -12.20
C LYS A 899 -15.47 5.09 -12.97
N ARG A 900 -15.92 6.22 -13.50
CA ARG A 900 -17.14 6.36 -14.32
C ARG A 900 -17.05 5.54 -15.61
N VAL A 901 -15.99 5.71 -16.39
CA VAL A 901 -15.83 5.05 -17.70
C VAL A 901 -15.60 3.55 -17.55
N GLN A 902 -14.74 3.10 -16.62
CA GLN A 902 -14.46 1.67 -16.42
C GLN A 902 -15.72 0.93 -15.91
N LYS A 903 -16.43 1.52 -14.94
CA LYS A 903 -17.71 0.98 -14.49
C LYS A 903 -18.73 0.92 -15.63
N ALA A 904 -18.87 1.97 -16.43
CA ALA A 904 -19.81 1.99 -17.56
C ALA A 904 -19.52 0.89 -18.60
N VAL A 905 -18.24 0.62 -18.91
CA VAL A 905 -17.83 -0.49 -19.78
C VAL A 905 -18.18 -1.85 -19.16
N ILE A 906 -17.85 -2.07 -17.89
CA ILE A 906 -18.16 -3.32 -17.18
C ILE A 906 -19.67 -3.55 -17.12
N ASP A 907 -20.45 -2.52 -16.78
CA ASP A 907 -21.91 -2.53 -16.77
C ASP A 907 -22.49 -2.94 -18.13
N MET A 908 -21.96 -2.43 -19.25
CA MET A 908 -22.38 -2.83 -20.60
C MET A 908 -22.10 -4.32 -20.88
N ILE A 909 -20.92 -4.82 -20.52
CA ILE A 909 -20.51 -6.22 -20.75
C ILE A 909 -21.46 -7.19 -20.01
N VAL A 910 -21.65 -6.97 -18.71
CA VAL A 910 -22.43 -7.88 -17.87
C VAL A 910 -23.94 -7.76 -18.12
N ARG A 911 -24.45 -6.57 -18.48
CA ARG A 911 -25.87 -6.38 -18.84
C ARG A 911 -26.22 -6.84 -20.26
N GLY A 912 -25.24 -7.22 -21.08
CA GLY A 912 -25.46 -7.80 -22.40
C GLY A 912 -25.56 -6.81 -23.56
N GLY A 913 -24.83 -5.69 -23.49
CA GLY A 913 -24.63 -4.78 -24.62
C GLY A 913 -23.85 -5.42 -25.77
N GLU A 914 -23.96 -4.84 -26.97
CA GLU A 914 -23.17 -5.27 -28.13
C GLU A 914 -21.76 -4.66 -28.05
N LEU A 915 -20.75 -5.32 -28.63
CA LEU A 915 -19.37 -4.83 -28.59
C LEU A 915 -19.17 -3.50 -29.34
N ASP A 916 -20.03 -3.23 -30.33
CA ASP A 916 -20.07 -1.94 -31.04
C ASP A 916 -20.49 -0.79 -30.10
N ASP A 917 -21.42 -1.02 -29.16
CA ASP A 917 -21.90 0.00 -28.20
C ASP A 917 -20.76 0.44 -27.26
N VAL A 918 -20.00 -0.55 -26.74
CA VAL A 918 -18.81 -0.31 -25.89
C VAL A 918 -17.74 0.48 -26.64
N LYS A 919 -17.55 0.18 -27.92
CA LYS A 919 -16.57 0.85 -28.79
C LYS A 919 -16.97 2.29 -29.13
N GLU A 920 -18.24 2.55 -29.42
CA GLU A 920 -18.76 3.91 -29.67
C GLU A 920 -18.64 4.77 -28.39
N TYR A 921 -19.03 4.23 -27.24
CA TYR A 921 -18.92 4.91 -25.95
C TYR A 921 -17.48 5.36 -25.62
N LEU A 922 -16.52 4.45 -25.71
CA LEU A 922 -15.12 4.76 -25.39
C LEU A 922 -14.46 5.74 -26.37
N HIS A 923 -14.84 5.71 -27.65
CA HIS A 923 -14.36 6.67 -28.64
C HIS A 923 -14.78 8.11 -28.31
N ASP A 924 -16.00 8.30 -27.82
CA ASP A 924 -16.53 9.64 -27.48
C ASP A 924 -15.93 10.20 -26.18
N GLU A 925 -15.67 9.35 -25.17
CA GLU A 925 -14.90 9.75 -23.98
C GLU A 925 -13.46 10.17 -24.37
N ILE A 926 -12.77 9.39 -25.21
CA ILE A 926 -11.44 9.74 -25.73
C ILE A 926 -11.46 11.08 -26.48
N THR A 927 -12.50 11.30 -27.30
CA THR A 927 -12.66 12.54 -28.10
C THR A 927 -12.79 13.77 -27.19
N THR A 928 -13.50 13.64 -26.06
CA THR A 928 -13.70 14.74 -25.10
C THR A 928 -12.38 15.26 -24.51
N PHE A 929 -11.41 14.37 -24.24
CA PHE A 929 -10.05 14.76 -23.85
C PHE A 929 -9.28 15.39 -25.03
N GLU A 930 -9.42 14.89 -26.26
CA GLU A 930 -8.68 15.43 -27.41
C GLU A 930 -9.18 16.82 -27.86
N GLU A 931 -10.46 17.14 -27.65
CA GLU A 931 -11.00 18.49 -27.85
C GLU A 931 -10.70 19.42 -26.66
N GLY A 932 -10.48 18.87 -25.46
CA GLY A 932 -10.10 19.61 -24.25
C GLY A 932 -11.28 20.16 -23.44
N ASP A 933 -12.48 19.59 -23.65
CA ASP A 933 -13.76 19.99 -23.04
C ASP A 933 -14.11 19.12 -21.80
N ALA A 934 -13.16 18.35 -21.25
CA ALA A 934 -13.37 17.51 -20.08
C ALA A 934 -13.39 18.32 -18.77
N ASP A 935 -14.16 17.86 -17.78
CA ASP A 935 -14.30 18.53 -16.49
C ASP A 935 -13.07 18.30 -15.59
N LEU A 936 -12.54 19.38 -15.00
CA LEU A 936 -11.38 19.33 -14.11
C LEU A 936 -11.64 18.46 -12.87
N GLU A 937 -12.85 18.47 -12.33
CA GLU A 937 -13.18 17.70 -11.13
C GLU A 937 -13.28 16.20 -11.37
N GLU A 938 -13.57 15.81 -12.62
CA GLU A 938 -13.61 14.44 -13.13
C GLU A 938 -12.22 13.92 -13.51
N VAL A 939 -11.38 14.73 -14.16
CA VAL A 939 -10.02 14.30 -14.58
C VAL A 939 -8.96 14.47 -13.49
N GLY A 940 -9.21 15.31 -12.49
CA GLY A 940 -8.29 15.61 -11.41
C GLY A 940 -7.97 14.36 -10.59
N ILE A 941 -6.69 13.95 -10.58
CA ILE A 941 -6.28 12.69 -9.97
C ILE A 941 -6.08 12.90 -8.46
N PRO A 942 -6.81 12.23 -7.55
CA PRO A 942 -6.63 12.42 -6.12
C PRO A 942 -5.28 11.89 -5.61
N GLY A 943 -4.82 12.35 -4.45
CA GLY A 943 -3.60 11.84 -3.82
C GLY A 943 -3.40 12.32 -2.38
N GLY A 944 -3.08 11.40 -1.48
CA GLY A 944 -2.94 11.69 -0.05
C GLY A 944 -1.62 12.37 0.33
N ILE A 945 -1.68 13.23 1.34
CA ILE A 945 -0.52 13.88 1.99
C ILE A 945 -0.31 13.22 3.37
N GLY A 946 0.34 12.05 3.41
CA GLY A 946 0.55 11.27 4.64
C GLY A 946 1.57 11.85 5.63
N LYS A 947 2.52 12.67 5.15
CA LYS A 947 3.56 13.34 5.96
C LYS A 947 3.31 14.87 5.92
N ARG A 948 3.98 15.65 6.78
CA ARG A 948 3.94 17.13 6.63
C ARG A 948 4.60 17.53 5.31
N LEU A 949 4.15 18.61 4.66
CA LEU A 949 4.75 19.06 3.39
C LEU A 949 6.26 19.38 3.51
N ASP A 950 6.75 19.77 4.68
CA ASP A 950 8.18 20.01 4.95
C ASP A 950 8.97 18.76 5.38
N ALA A 951 8.33 17.59 5.42
CA ALA A 951 8.89 16.30 5.85
C ALA A 951 8.89 15.23 4.74
N TYR A 952 8.89 15.65 3.47
CA TYR A 952 9.11 14.79 2.31
C TYR A 952 10.54 14.96 1.78
N ASP A 953 11.30 13.87 1.67
CA ASP A 953 12.67 13.89 1.12
C ASP A 953 12.73 14.16 -0.38
N THR A 954 11.63 13.93 -1.10
CA THR A 954 11.44 14.35 -2.49
C THR A 954 9.96 14.61 -2.75
N ASP A 955 9.66 15.77 -3.33
CA ASP A 955 8.29 16.17 -3.63
C ASP A 955 7.77 15.44 -4.86
N THR A 956 6.84 14.51 -4.65
CA THR A 956 6.04 13.91 -5.73
C THR A 956 5.20 14.98 -6.44
N ALA A 957 4.63 14.66 -7.61
CA ALA A 957 3.75 15.60 -8.33
C ALA A 957 2.57 16.09 -7.45
N GLN A 958 2.09 15.26 -6.52
CA GLN A 958 1.08 15.63 -5.55
C GLN A 958 1.60 16.63 -4.51
N VAL A 959 2.79 16.38 -3.94
CA VAL A 959 3.39 17.26 -2.91
C VAL A 959 3.85 18.59 -3.50
N ARG A 960 4.42 18.60 -4.73
CA ARG A 960 4.71 19.83 -5.48
C ARG A 960 3.44 20.62 -5.75
N GLY A 961 2.42 19.98 -6.33
CA GLY A 961 1.14 20.62 -6.62
C GLY A 961 0.50 21.25 -5.38
N ALA A 962 0.53 20.56 -4.24
CA ALA A 962 0.01 21.06 -2.96
C ALA A 962 0.82 22.26 -2.43
N LYS A 963 2.16 22.20 -2.48
CA LYS A 963 3.04 23.32 -2.12
C LYS A 963 2.81 24.55 -2.99
N TYR A 964 2.68 24.36 -4.30
CA TYR A 964 2.39 25.43 -5.25
C TYR A 964 0.99 26.02 -5.02
N ALA A 965 -0.03 25.20 -4.80
CA ALA A 965 -1.38 25.64 -4.51
C ALA A 965 -1.46 26.49 -3.23
N ASN A 966 -0.84 26.03 -2.14
CA ASN A 966 -0.83 26.77 -0.87
C ASN A 966 -0.15 28.14 -1.01
N LEU A 967 0.89 28.24 -1.84
CA LEU A 967 1.60 29.50 -2.08
C LEU A 967 0.83 30.46 -3.01
N LEU A 968 0.12 29.93 -4.02
CA LEU A 968 -0.32 30.70 -5.19
C LEU A 968 -1.83 30.86 -5.31
N LEU A 969 -2.59 29.91 -4.78
CA LEU A 969 -4.05 29.87 -4.78
C LEU A 969 -4.61 30.15 -3.37
N GLY A 970 -3.79 30.01 -2.33
CA GLY A 970 -4.18 30.25 -0.93
C GLY A 970 -4.79 29.04 -0.23
N THR A 971 -4.64 27.84 -0.79
CA THR A 971 -5.13 26.58 -0.20
C THR A 971 -4.38 26.21 1.08
N ASN A 972 -4.96 25.33 1.90
CA ASN A 972 -4.34 24.83 3.13
C ASN A 972 -4.19 23.30 3.12
N PHE A 973 -3.44 22.77 2.14
CA PHE A 973 -3.09 21.36 2.09
C PHE A 973 -1.98 21.04 3.10
N GLN A 974 -2.21 20.04 3.94
CA GLN A 974 -1.30 19.59 5.00
C GLN A 974 -1.41 18.07 5.24
N ARG A 975 -0.76 17.53 6.27
CA ARG A 975 -0.89 16.11 6.65
C ARG A 975 -2.38 15.72 6.76
N GLY A 976 -2.77 14.62 6.15
CA GLY A 976 -4.16 14.14 6.09
C GLY A 976 -5.03 14.78 4.98
N SER A 977 -4.51 15.73 4.20
CA SER A 977 -5.22 16.29 3.05
C SER A 977 -5.13 15.35 1.83
N LYS A 978 -6.11 15.41 0.93
CA LYS A 978 -6.12 14.59 -0.31
C LYS A 978 -6.54 15.41 -1.56
N PRO A 979 -5.74 16.42 -1.97
CA PRO A 979 -6.06 17.23 -3.15
C PRO A 979 -6.23 16.42 -4.44
N LYS A 980 -6.85 17.03 -5.45
CA LYS A 980 -6.81 16.56 -6.84
C LYS A 980 -5.62 17.24 -7.56
N ARG A 981 -4.85 16.51 -8.39
CA ARG A 981 -3.77 17.08 -9.22
C ARG A 981 -4.13 17.16 -10.70
N LEU A 982 -3.68 18.22 -11.36
CA LEU A 982 -3.73 18.41 -12.81
C LEU A 982 -2.32 18.61 -13.35
N TYR A 983 -1.99 17.94 -14.45
CA TYR A 983 -0.76 18.23 -15.18
C TYR A 983 -0.92 19.46 -16.05
N LEU A 984 0.01 20.40 -15.93
CA LEU A 984 0.04 21.63 -16.68
C LEU A 984 0.98 21.50 -17.87
N LYS A 985 0.55 22.08 -18.99
CA LYS A 985 1.28 22.19 -20.26
C LYS A 985 1.95 23.55 -20.42
N LYS A 986 1.40 24.59 -19.77
CA LYS A 986 2.06 25.87 -19.44
C LYS A 986 1.15 26.75 -18.58
N VAL A 987 1.73 27.79 -17.98
CA VAL A 987 1.00 28.91 -17.37
C VAL A 987 1.18 30.18 -18.20
N HIS A 988 0.10 30.93 -18.41
CA HIS A 988 0.06 32.11 -19.27
C HIS A 988 0.76 33.34 -18.65
N PRO A 989 1.39 34.22 -19.47
CA PRO A 989 2.13 35.39 -18.98
C PRO A 989 1.34 36.38 -18.11
N GLU A 990 0.02 36.41 -18.27
CA GLU A 990 -0.93 37.22 -17.50
C GLU A 990 -0.90 36.87 -15.99
N PHE A 991 -0.85 35.58 -15.64
CA PHE A 991 -0.79 35.11 -14.26
C PHE A 991 0.43 35.64 -13.51
N TRP A 992 1.62 35.48 -14.10
CA TRP A 992 2.88 35.97 -13.51
C TRP A 992 2.88 37.47 -13.28
N GLN A 993 2.20 38.24 -14.15
CA GLN A 993 2.06 39.68 -13.99
C GLN A 993 1.12 40.03 -12.83
N ARG A 994 0.04 39.27 -12.60
CA ARG A 994 -0.84 39.44 -11.43
C ARG A 994 -0.07 39.17 -10.13
N MET A 995 0.63 38.04 -10.04
CA MET A 995 1.37 37.66 -8.83
C MET A 995 2.49 38.66 -8.46
N GLU A 996 3.25 39.17 -9.45
CA GLU A 996 4.35 40.12 -9.18
C GLU A 996 3.87 41.57 -8.92
N ASN A 997 2.75 42.02 -9.49
CA ASN A 997 2.31 43.42 -9.36
C ASN A 997 1.23 43.64 -8.29
N GLU A 998 0.42 42.62 -7.98
CA GLU A 998 -0.76 42.75 -7.12
C GLU A 998 -0.57 42.02 -5.78
N HIS A 999 0.01 40.81 -5.81
CA HIS A 999 0.33 40.04 -4.60
C HIS A 999 1.77 40.27 -4.09
N GLY A 1000 2.65 40.83 -4.92
CA GLY A 1000 3.97 41.32 -4.52
C GLY A 1000 5.09 40.28 -4.45
N PHE A 1001 4.88 39.09 -5.01
CA PHE A 1001 5.93 38.05 -5.11
C PHE A 1001 7.12 38.55 -5.95
N ASP A 1002 8.34 38.23 -5.53
CA ASP A 1002 9.58 38.44 -6.29
C ASP A 1002 10.35 37.10 -6.37
N PRO A 1003 10.56 36.54 -7.57
CA PRO A 1003 11.28 35.27 -7.71
C PRO A 1003 12.75 35.37 -7.25
N GLN A 1004 13.30 36.55 -6.91
CA GLN A 1004 14.59 36.67 -6.23
C GLN A 1004 14.52 36.36 -4.73
N THR A 1005 13.41 36.65 -4.05
CA THR A 1005 13.22 36.38 -2.62
C THR A 1005 12.44 35.11 -2.33
N ASP A 1006 11.52 34.72 -3.22
CA ASP A 1006 10.54 33.65 -2.97
C ASP A 1006 10.95 32.36 -3.72
N PRO A 1007 11.54 31.35 -3.05
CA PRO A 1007 12.18 30.23 -3.75
C PRO A 1007 11.17 29.32 -4.46
N LEU A 1008 10.05 29.03 -3.80
CA LEU A 1008 8.99 28.16 -4.31
C LEU A 1008 8.20 28.83 -5.47
N TYR A 1009 8.07 30.16 -5.45
CA TYR A 1009 7.53 30.91 -6.59
C TYR A 1009 8.48 30.87 -7.79
N ARG A 1010 9.79 31.03 -7.57
CA ARG A 1010 10.80 30.86 -8.63
C ARG A 1010 10.75 29.48 -9.25
N GLU A 1011 10.54 28.45 -8.44
CA GLU A 1011 10.48 27.06 -8.88
C GLU A 1011 9.30 26.81 -9.83
N PHE A 1012 8.07 27.07 -9.39
CA PHE A 1012 6.88 26.94 -10.24
C PHE A 1012 6.93 27.87 -11.47
N LYS A 1013 7.51 29.07 -11.35
CA LYS A 1013 7.69 29.99 -12.48
C LYS A 1013 8.75 29.55 -13.48
N ARG A 1014 9.68 28.66 -13.09
CA ARG A 1014 10.65 28.03 -13.99
C ARG A 1014 10.02 26.83 -14.70
N ASP A 1015 9.27 26.02 -13.97
CA ASP A 1015 8.72 24.74 -14.45
C ASP A 1015 7.32 24.49 -13.86
N PRO A 1016 6.25 25.02 -14.48
CA PRO A 1016 4.89 24.79 -14.05
C PRO A 1016 4.37 23.46 -14.62
N ASP A 1017 4.71 22.36 -13.95
CA ASP A 1017 4.45 20.99 -14.40
C ASP A 1017 3.13 20.39 -13.87
N VAL A 1018 2.72 20.81 -12.66
CA VAL A 1018 1.56 20.29 -11.94
C VAL A 1018 0.98 21.37 -11.02
N ILE A 1019 -0.32 21.30 -10.75
CA ILE A 1019 -0.98 22.03 -9.67
C ILE A 1019 -1.92 21.09 -8.91
N CYS A 1020 -2.12 21.35 -7.62
CA CYS A 1020 -3.21 20.75 -6.85
C CYS A 1020 -4.36 21.73 -6.63
N PHE A 1021 -5.56 21.19 -6.50
CA PHE A 1021 -6.78 21.92 -6.20
C PHE A 1021 -7.71 21.03 -5.36
N GLU A 1022 -8.66 21.65 -4.68
CA GLU A 1022 -9.78 20.99 -4.03
C GLU A 1022 -11.07 21.19 -4.85
N TYR A 1023 -11.31 22.43 -5.33
CA TYR A 1023 -12.47 22.80 -6.15
C TYR A 1023 -12.03 23.42 -7.49
N ALA A 1024 -12.70 23.10 -8.61
CA ALA A 1024 -12.24 23.54 -9.94
C ALA A 1024 -12.19 25.07 -10.10
N GLU A 1025 -12.96 25.83 -9.33
CA GLU A 1025 -12.95 27.31 -9.34
C GLU A 1025 -11.63 27.92 -8.81
N GLU A 1026 -10.80 27.15 -8.10
CA GLU A 1026 -9.47 27.57 -7.65
C GLU A 1026 -8.44 27.60 -8.79
N VAL A 1027 -8.67 26.85 -9.88
CA VAL A 1027 -7.72 26.70 -10.99
C VAL A 1027 -7.85 27.90 -11.94
N PRO A 1028 -6.81 28.74 -12.13
CA PRO A 1028 -6.95 29.95 -12.95
C PRO A 1028 -7.10 29.65 -14.45
N ASP A 1029 -7.94 30.43 -15.14
CA ASP A 1029 -8.06 30.48 -16.63
C ASP A 1029 -6.70 30.56 -17.37
N GLU A 1030 -5.65 31.05 -16.69
CA GLU A 1030 -4.30 31.16 -17.23
C GLU A 1030 -3.52 29.83 -17.26
N PHE A 1031 -4.04 28.72 -16.72
CA PHE A 1031 -3.35 27.43 -16.62
C PHE A 1031 -3.81 26.49 -17.75
N GLU A 1032 -2.94 26.22 -18.72
CA GLU A 1032 -3.26 25.30 -19.83
C GLU A 1032 -2.99 23.85 -19.41
N ILE A 1033 -4.02 23.01 -19.37
CA ILE A 1033 -3.95 21.59 -18.99
C ILE A 1033 -3.28 20.74 -20.09
N ASP A 1034 -2.53 19.70 -19.69
CA ASP A 1034 -1.92 18.73 -20.61
C ASP A 1034 -2.87 17.56 -20.93
N TRP A 1035 -3.93 17.83 -21.69
CA TRP A 1035 -4.99 16.85 -21.97
C TRP A 1035 -4.54 15.47 -22.48
N PRO A 1036 -3.55 15.34 -23.39
CA PRO A 1036 -3.05 14.01 -23.80
C PRO A 1036 -2.42 13.22 -22.66
N LYS A 1037 -1.72 13.90 -21.74
CA LYS A 1037 -1.12 13.30 -20.55
C LYS A 1037 -2.17 12.95 -19.50
N MET A 1038 -3.22 13.76 -19.36
CA MET A 1038 -4.38 13.43 -18.53
C MET A 1038 -5.12 12.20 -19.07
N LEU A 1039 -5.35 12.08 -20.38
CA LEU A 1039 -6.01 10.93 -20.99
C LEU A 1039 -5.24 9.61 -20.74
N ASP A 1040 -3.93 9.63 -20.94
CA ASP A 1040 -3.05 8.47 -20.73
C ASP A 1040 -3.01 8.05 -19.26
N LYS A 1041 -2.87 9.02 -18.33
CA LYS A 1041 -2.84 8.79 -16.88
C LYS A 1041 -4.22 8.61 -16.23
N THR A 1042 -5.31 8.57 -16.98
CA THR A 1042 -6.66 8.29 -16.46
C THR A 1042 -7.33 7.11 -17.13
N LEU A 1043 -7.58 7.15 -18.45
CA LEU A 1043 -8.46 6.17 -19.11
C LEU A 1043 -7.75 4.98 -19.74
N LYS A 1044 -6.53 5.12 -20.26
CA LYS A 1044 -5.95 4.09 -21.14
C LYS A 1044 -5.78 2.73 -20.46
N GLY A 1045 -4.85 2.63 -19.50
CA GLY A 1045 -4.49 1.35 -18.85
C GLY A 1045 -5.63 0.65 -18.09
N PRO A 1046 -6.54 1.37 -17.41
CA PRO A 1046 -7.72 0.78 -16.78
C PRO A 1046 -8.76 0.20 -17.75
N ILE A 1047 -8.86 0.72 -18.98
CA ILE A 1047 -9.86 0.28 -19.96
C ILE A 1047 -9.31 -0.80 -20.91
N GLU A 1048 -8.05 -0.67 -21.34
CA GLU A 1048 -7.43 -1.55 -22.35
C GLU A 1048 -7.54 -3.03 -21.96
N ARG A 1049 -7.20 -3.38 -20.71
CA ARG A 1049 -7.32 -4.76 -20.16
C ARG A 1049 -8.76 -5.30 -20.15
N VAL A 1050 -9.77 -4.45 -19.98
CA VAL A 1050 -11.19 -4.87 -19.95
C VAL A 1050 -11.67 -5.23 -21.36
N ILE A 1051 -11.27 -4.46 -22.36
CA ILE A 1051 -11.72 -4.65 -23.75
C ILE A 1051 -10.94 -5.77 -24.48
N GLU A 1052 -9.69 -6.05 -24.08
CA GLU A 1052 -8.91 -7.17 -24.62
C GLU A 1052 -9.54 -8.54 -24.30
N ALA A 1053 -10.12 -8.71 -23.12
CA ALA A 1053 -10.88 -9.92 -22.74
C ALA A 1053 -12.16 -10.14 -23.57
N LEU A 1054 -12.58 -9.15 -24.36
CA LEU A 1054 -13.66 -9.24 -25.35
C LEU A 1054 -13.15 -9.43 -26.79
N GLY A 1055 -11.84 -9.31 -27.02
CA GLY A 1055 -11.21 -9.35 -28.33
C GLY A 1055 -11.14 -8.00 -29.06
N LEU A 1056 -11.14 -6.87 -28.34
CA LEU A 1056 -10.98 -5.51 -28.89
C LEU A 1056 -9.62 -4.91 -28.48
N SER A 1057 -9.07 -3.99 -29.27
CA SER A 1057 -7.83 -3.25 -28.94
C SER A 1057 -8.04 -1.73 -28.82
N TRP A 1058 -7.24 -1.06 -27.98
CA TRP A 1058 -7.34 0.38 -27.74
C TRP A 1058 -7.17 1.22 -29.01
N ASP A 1059 -6.23 0.87 -29.88
CA ASP A 1059 -6.01 1.55 -31.17
C ASP A 1059 -7.23 1.45 -32.11
N GLU A 1060 -7.96 0.32 -32.08
CA GLU A 1060 -9.19 0.16 -32.88
C GLU A 1060 -10.36 0.96 -32.31
N VAL A 1061 -10.45 1.11 -30.98
CA VAL A 1061 -11.40 2.00 -30.32
C VAL A 1061 -11.07 3.45 -30.66
N LYS A 1062 -9.85 3.91 -30.35
CA LYS A 1062 -9.39 5.28 -30.57
C LYS A 1062 -9.44 5.74 -32.03
N SER A 1063 -9.19 4.84 -33.00
CA SER A 1063 -9.24 5.20 -34.43
C SER A 1063 -10.62 5.12 -35.06
N GLY A 1064 -11.63 4.61 -34.35
CA GLY A 1064 -12.98 4.39 -34.87
C GLY A 1064 -13.05 3.42 -36.06
N GLN A 1065 -12.03 2.57 -36.25
CA GLN A 1065 -11.90 1.66 -37.40
C GLN A 1065 -11.54 0.24 -36.96
N GLU A 1066 -11.92 -0.76 -37.76
CA GLU A 1066 -11.48 -2.15 -37.59
C GLU A 1066 -10.11 -2.35 -38.27
N GLN A 1067 -9.12 -2.89 -37.56
CA GLN A 1067 -7.89 -3.37 -38.19
C GLN A 1067 -8.14 -4.75 -38.81
N THR A 1068 -8.55 -4.76 -40.09
CA THR A 1068 -8.63 -5.99 -40.89
C THR A 1068 -7.24 -6.56 -41.19
N GLY A 1069 -6.68 -7.24 -40.20
CA GLY A 1069 -5.31 -7.76 -40.18
C GLY A 1069 -4.97 -8.69 -41.36
N LEU A 1070 -3.70 -8.69 -41.76
CA LEU A 1070 -3.17 -9.35 -42.96
C LEU A 1070 -3.15 -10.90 -42.92
N GLY A 1071 -3.86 -11.53 -41.98
CA GLY A 1071 -3.80 -12.97 -41.70
C GLY A 1071 -4.43 -13.91 -42.74
N GLN A 1072 -5.23 -13.42 -43.70
CA GLN A 1072 -5.93 -14.29 -44.68
C GLN A 1072 -5.06 -14.81 -45.85
N TRP A 1073 -3.73 -14.83 -45.72
CA TRP A 1073 -2.81 -15.32 -46.77
C TRP A 1073 -1.65 -16.18 -46.24
N ALA A 1074 -1.98 -17.26 -45.52
CA ALA A 1074 -1.08 -18.39 -45.22
C ALA A 1074 -1.79 -19.74 -45.44
#